data_AF-A0A8J5UD84-F1
#
_entry.id   AF-A0A8J5UD84-F1
#
_cell.length_a   1.000
_cell.length_b   1.000
_cell.length_c   1.000
_cell.angle_alpha   90.00
_cell.angle_beta   90.00
_cell.angle_gamma   90.00
#
_symmetry.space_group_name_H-M   'P 1'
#
loop_
_entity.id
_entity.type
_entity.pdbx_description
1 polymer ?
#
loop_
_entity_poly.entity_id
_entity_poly.type
_entity_poly.pdbx_seq_one_letter_code
_entity_poly.pdbx_strand_id
1 'polypeptide(L)'
;MGHEKNTNLAAATPPPEADLVPAAVTLTSIEQARGDMNERLAKFYKFEDEKALKKICEPYVLQILKMVEERTVSNDDLIRALDPFDDHLRQRAPAKVLDNRVAKQWVYIIHAMYRTRTTSTGDLYGSHIWHQCLKTILQMAPQPSTFHCLEELLRLIALYEKIQLDTCDYLDLMHNHNRLEMAQGEQYPTRPISFRLLRRSMQLTRLISARGLTQMETFEALTKHCFQFVDETTDQRTLAFQLLLKLAAVPGLKADEFSTLAGNVHNMQDWAESEVWQFMAIRLMSTTQGGIRPEQLYKWITGPTQLHCWAAMLQDSRHSETKKRIANLRALTHTSETFGRLDTLIKSIRLVSDHHGIIKDMMKMEKDPYCAVMLWESYNAGASVKHKFPWYMWARHAEAIVTHPDLPPDLIWQIAEFCSSKTATRLKAPIVRNLVFMMDFLEEICQFYMKKPGLTTRQRLRYIETAINWGKRTGQHMSQPAIQILAEILLQDLEEGKMGRKTRLRYLVKKIRHFYGKEQAAKVAVSLDGWRWTNRRRRGEMPRMPAPTRKAHFESEESTKELLEDSMQLTLEESLKRPLRQAWEQTLPPIGRVRYDIESKETREDDDNRVEDERTLESIMKAQRRKAEANSAIGSSF
;
A
#
# COMPACT_ATOMS: atom_id res chain seq x y z
N MET A 1 59.72 -36.06 19.20
CA MET A 1 61.01 -36.37 19.87
C MET A 1 60.81 -36.20 21.37
N GLY A 2 61.16 -37.21 22.17
CA GLY A 2 61.16 -37.23 23.64
C GLY A 2 59.87 -37.78 24.27
N HIS A 3 59.72 -39.11 24.44
CA HIS A 3 60.09 -39.95 25.62
C HIS A 3 59.17 -39.77 26.84
N GLU A 4 58.32 -40.77 27.17
CA GLU A 4 58.55 -41.88 28.15
C GLU A 4 58.50 -41.39 29.61
N LYS A 5 57.99 -42.08 30.65
CA LYS A 5 57.46 -43.43 30.91
C LYS A 5 56.83 -43.35 32.32
N ASN A 6 55.74 -44.10 32.56
CA ASN A 6 55.53 -45.06 33.67
C ASN A 6 56.40 -44.88 34.94
N THR A 7 55.87 -44.89 36.17
CA THR A 7 55.36 -46.11 36.85
C THR A 7 54.85 -45.80 38.27
N ASN A 8 53.78 -46.52 38.69
CA ASN A 8 53.57 -47.20 39.99
C ASN A 8 53.55 -46.36 41.30
N LEU A 9 52.85 -46.69 42.38
CA LEU A 9 51.99 -47.81 42.79
C LEU A 9 51.15 -47.33 44.00
N ALA A 10 50.09 -48.07 44.28
CA ALA A 10 49.10 -47.97 45.34
C ALA A 10 49.58 -47.56 46.76
N ALA A 11 48.74 -46.76 47.42
CA ALA A 11 48.41 -46.95 48.83
C ALA A 11 46.89 -46.74 48.99
N ALA A 12 46.24 -47.76 49.54
CA ALA A 12 44.81 -47.84 49.75
C ALA A 12 44.32 -46.88 50.86
N THR A 13 43.14 -46.31 50.68
CA THR A 13 42.30 -45.84 51.80
C THR A 13 40.82 -45.98 51.39
N PRO A 14 39.97 -46.67 52.18
CA PRO A 14 38.55 -46.89 51.86
C PRO A 14 37.74 -45.60 52.05
N PRO A 15 36.52 -45.51 51.48
CA PRO A 15 35.77 -44.26 51.40
C PRO A 15 35.16 -43.90 52.76
N PRO A 16 35.05 -42.60 53.12
CA PRO A 16 34.13 -42.21 54.16
C PRO A 16 32.71 -42.31 53.60
N GLU A 17 31.87 -43.04 54.33
CA GLU A 17 30.44 -43.16 54.12
C GLU A 17 29.82 -41.78 53.87
N ALA A 18 29.06 -41.67 52.79
CA ALA A 18 28.21 -40.53 52.54
C ALA A 18 27.09 -40.53 53.58
N ASP A 19 27.28 -39.76 54.65
CA ASP A 19 26.18 -39.26 55.47
C ASP A 19 25.31 -38.37 54.57
N LEU A 20 24.30 -38.99 53.97
CA LEU A 20 23.13 -38.33 53.39
C LEU A 20 22.33 -37.69 54.53
N VAL A 21 22.81 -36.56 55.03
CA VAL A 21 21.96 -35.58 55.70
C VAL A 21 21.27 -34.79 54.60
N PRO A 22 19.93 -34.84 54.45
CA PRO A 22 19.26 -33.93 53.55
C PRO A 22 19.52 -32.52 54.07
N ALA A 23 20.24 -31.71 53.30
CA ALA A 23 20.42 -30.30 53.60
C ALA A 23 19.02 -29.70 53.81
N ALA A 24 18.71 -29.32 55.05
CA ALA A 24 17.49 -28.61 55.36
C ALA A 24 17.46 -27.37 54.47
N VAL A 25 16.53 -27.32 53.53
CA VAL A 25 16.33 -26.18 52.64
C VAL A 25 15.96 -25.01 53.53
N THR A 26 16.94 -24.15 53.84
CA THR A 26 16.70 -22.90 54.56
C THR A 26 15.84 -22.02 53.66
N LEU A 27 14.57 -21.87 54.05
CA LEU A 27 13.61 -21.02 53.35
C LEU A 27 14.16 -19.60 53.20
N THR A 28 14.02 -19.01 52.02
CA THR A 28 14.43 -17.62 51.81
C THR A 28 13.58 -16.67 52.66
N SER A 29 14.07 -15.46 52.95
CA SER A 29 13.31 -14.46 53.71
C SER A 29 11.93 -14.17 53.07
N ILE A 30 11.81 -14.35 51.74
CA ILE A 30 10.56 -14.19 50.99
C ILE A 30 9.63 -15.40 51.17
N GLU A 31 10.16 -16.62 51.22
CA GLU A 31 9.37 -17.82 51.49
C GLU A 31 8.80 -17.83 52.91
N GLN A 32 9.58 -17.38 53.89
CA GLN A 32 9.09 -17.18 55.26
C GLN A 32 8.00 -16.12 55.32
N ALA A 33 8.22 -14.95 54.71
CA ALA A 33 7.23 -13.87 54.67
C ALA A 33 5.95 -14.27 53.92
N ARG A 34 6.07 -15.09 52.87
CA ARG A 34 4.94 -15.68 52.13
C ARG A 34 4.16 -16.67 53.01
N GLY A 35 4.86 -17.55 53.72
CA GLY A 35 4.27 -18.50 54.66
C GLY A 35 3.46 -17.80 55.75
N ASP A 36 4.05 -16.79 56.41
CA ASP A 36 3.38 -15.99 57.44
C ASP A 36 2.14 -15.27 56.91
N MET A 37 2.22 -14.72 55.69
CA MET A 37 1.09 -14.07 55.03
C MET A 37 -0.03 -15.09 54.77
N ASN A 38 0.28 -16.25 54.20
CA ASN A 38 -0.70 -17.28 53.86
C ASN A 38 -1.34 -17.89 55.12
N GLU A 39 -0.61 -18.04 56.23
CA GLU A 39 -1.18 -18.49 57.51
C GLU A 39 -2.21 -17.48 58.07
N ARG A 40 -1.92 -16.18 57.95
CA ARG A 40 -2.87 -15.11 58.35
C ARG A 40 -4.09 -15.08 57.44
N LEU A 41 -3.89 -15.29 56.14
CA LEU A 41 -4.99 -15.36 55.16
C LEU A 41 -5.83 -16.62 55.33
N ALA A 42 -5.25 -17.75 55.73
CA ALA A 42 -5.99 -18.97 56.03
C ALA A 42 -7.05 -18.75 57.11
N LYS A 43 -6.80 -17.87 58.09
CA LYS A 43 -7.74 -17.50 59.16
C LYS A 43 -8.77 -16.42 58.73
N PHE A 44 -8.67 -15.88 57.53
CA PHE A 44 -9.48 -14.74 57.06
C PHE A 44 -10.60 -15.14 56.09
N TYR A 45 -11.87 -15.00 56.50
CA TYR A 45 -13.02 -15.51 55.73
C TYR A 45 -13.69 -14.49 54.80
N LYS A 46 -13.47 -13.18 54.98
CA LYS A 46 -14.14 -12.11 54.22
C LYS A 46 -13.22 -11.45 53.19
N PHE A 47 -12.85 -12.18 52.15
CA PHE A 47 -11.94 -11.70 51.10
C PHE A 47 -12.41 -10.43 50.37
N GLU A 48 -13.71 -10.14 50.38
CA GLU A 48 -14.29 -8.91 49.80
C GLU A 48 -13.90 -7.63 50.56
N ASP A 49 -13.46 -7.72 51.82
CA ASP A 49 -12.92 -6.57 52.54
C ASP A 49 -11.49 -6.25 52.06
N GLU A 50 -11.42 -5.42 51.02
CA GLU A 50 -10.17 -5.01 50.38
C GLU A 50 -9.19 -4.36 51.37
N LYS A 51 -9.68 -3.62 52.38
CA LYS A 51 -8.82 -2.94 53.36
C LYS A 51 -8.17 -3.95 54.30
N ALA A 52 -8.93 -4.93 54.78
CA ALA A 52 -8.40 -5.98 55.62
C ALA A 52 -7.42 -6.87 54.83
N LEU A 53 -7.75 -7.25 53.59
CA LEU A 53 -6.86 -8.03 52.73
C LEU A 53 -5.55 -7.27 52.45
N LYS A 54 -5.63 -5.97 52.16
CA LYS A 54 -4.45 -5.11 52.01
C LYS A 54 -3.57 -5.14 53.26
N LYS A 55 -4.16 -4.97 54.45
CA LYS A 55 -3.44 -4.93 55.72
C LYS A 55 -2.73 -6.25 56.03
N ILE A 56 -3.34 -7.38 55.70
CA ILE A 56 -2.73 -8.71 55.90
C ILE A 56 -1.53 -8.90 54.96
N CYS A 57 -1.64 -8.47 53.70
CA CYS A 57 -0.58 -8.63 52.71
C CYS A 57 0.51 -7.54 52.76
N GLU A 58 0.30 -6.44 53.48
CA GLU A 58 1.21 -5.29 53.54
C GLU A 58 2.62 -5.64 54.04
N PRO A 59 2.81 -6.42 55.12
CA PRO A 59 4.15 -6.79 55.59
C PRO A 59 4.97 -7.54 54.53
N TYR A 60 4.33 -8.47 53.81
CA TYR A 60 4.96 -9.22 52.72
C TYR A 60 5.41 -8.31 51.57
N VAL A 61 4.55 -7.37 51.17
CA VAL A 61 4.87 -6.41 50.11
C VAL A 61 6.01 -5.48 50.52
N LEU A 62 5.99 -4.97 51.74
CA LEU A 62 7.04 -4.09 52.26
C LEU A 62 8.40 -4.81 52.31
N GLN A 63 8.41 -6.10 52.67
CA GLN A 63 9.62 -6.92 52.65
C GLN A 63 10.18 -7.04 51.22
N ILE A 64 9.34 -7.33 50.23
CA ILE A 64 9.78 -7.41 48.82
C ILE A 64 10.30 -6.05 48.35
N LEU A 65 9.57 -4.96 48.60
CA LEU A 65 9.97 -3.61 48.18
C LEU A 65 11.33 -3.24 48.78
N LYS A 66 11.54 -3.53 50.07
CA LYS A 66 12.82 -3.32 50.73
C LYS A 66 13.94 -4.12 50.05
N MET A 67 13.73 -5.41 49.77
CA MET A 67 14.74 -6.26 49.12
C MET A 67 15.02 -5.86 47.66
N VAL A 68 14.01 -5.36 46.94
CA VAL A 68 14.17 -4.78 45.60
C VAL A 68 15.02 -3.50 45.68
N GLU A 69 14.68 -2.58 46.58
CA GLU A 69 15.40 -1.32 46.78
C GLU A 69 16.85 -1.53 47.23
N GLU A 70 17.08 -2.49 48.14
CA GLU A 70 18.39 -2.90 48.63
C GLU A 70 19.16 -3.80 47.65
N ARG A 71 18.52 -4.24 46.56
CA ARG A 71 19.09 -5.12 45.51
C ARG A 71 19.56 -6.48 46.04
N THR A 72 18.86 -6.99 47.05
CA THR A 72 19.15 -8.27 47.70
C THR A 72 18.21 -9.39 47.26
N VAL A 73 17.14 -9.06 46.51
CA VAL A 73 16.20 -10.05 45.98
C VAL A 73 16.80 -10.86 44.83
N SER A 74 16.66 -12.19 44.88
CA SER A 74 17.04 -13.07 43.78
C SER A 74 15.96 -13.06 42.68
N ASN A 75 16.34 -13.39 41.44
CA ASN A 75 15.39 -13.49 40.33
C ASN A 75 14.31 -14.55 40.59
N ASP A 76 14.68 -15.68 41.19
CA ASP A 76 13.75 -16.75 41.52
C ASP A 76 12.77 -16.32 42.62
N ASP A 77 13.23 -15.62 43.65
CA ASP A 77 12.34 -15.12 44.70
C ASP A 77 11.40 -14.02 44.18
N LEU A 78 11.86 -13.19 43.23
CA LEU A 78 11.02 -12.20 42.56
C LEU A 78 9.98 -12.88 41.66
N ILE A 79 10.32 -13.97 40.97
CA ILE A 79 9.37 -14.78 40.20
C ILE A 79 8.36 -15.45 41.15
N ARG A 80 8.79 -15.98 42.29
CA ARG A 80 7.87 -16.53 43.31
C ARG A 80 6.94 -15.48 43.87
N ALA A 81 7.38 -14.22 43.94
CA ALA A 81 6.53 -13.10 44.35
C ALA A 81 5.45 -12.75 43.33
N LEU A 82 5.55 -13.23 42.07
CA LEU A 82 4.55 -12.98 41.02
C LEU A 82 3.19 -13.55 41.39
N ASP A 83 3.20 -14.70 42.07
CA ASP A 83 2.01 -15.36 42.57
C ASP A 83 2.17 -15.70 44.07
N PRO A 84 1.81 -14.76 44.96
CA PRO A 84 2.11 -14.91 46.38
C PRO A 84 1.14 -15.85 47.10
N PHE A 85 -0.04 -16.11 46.53
CA PHE A 85 -1.06 -16.96 47.14
C PHE A 85 -0.80 -18.44 46.84
N ASP A 86 -1.25 -19.32 47.73
CA ASP A 86 -1.20 -20.77 47.51
C ASP A 86 -2.50 -21.28 46.84
N ASP A 87 -2.46 -22.53 46.38
CA ASP A 87 -3.60 -23.16 45.71
C ASP A 87 -4.83 -23.25 46.61
N HIS A 88 -4.63 -23.43 47.92
CA HIS A 88 -5.71 -23.49 48.90
C HIS A 88 -6.48 -22.15 48.99
N LEU A 89 -5.77 -21.02 49.02
CA LEU A 89 -6.39 -19.69 49.00
C LEU A 89 -7.05 -19.41 47.65
N ARG A 90 -6.45 -19.82 46.53
CA ARG A 90 -7.03 -19.69 45.19
C ARG A 90 -8.33 -20.47 45.03
N GLN A 91 -8.49 -21.60 45.71
CA GLN A 91 -9.74 -22.37 45.73
C GLN A 91 -10.83 -21.72 46.60
N ARG A 92 -10.44 -21.01 47.67
CA ARG A 92 -11.38 -20.44 48.64
C ARG A 92 -11.91 -19.05 48.27
N ALA A 93 -11.12 -18.25 47.55
CA ALA A 93 -11.46 -16.87 47.21
C ALA A 93 -11.69 -16.69 45.70
N PRO A 94 -12.59 -15.79 45.27
CA PRO A 94 -12.77 -15.50 43.85
C PRO A 94 -11.47 -14.97 43.22
N ALA A 95 -11.09 -15.50 42.04
CA ALA A 95 -9.87 -15.08 41.33
C ALA A 95 -9.76 -13.56 41.15
N LYS A 96 -10.88 -12.89 40.79
CA LYS A 96 -10.94 -11.42 40.67
C LYS A 96 -10.43 -10.70 41.93
N VAL A 97 -10.78 -11.18 43.12
CA VAL A 97 -10.40 -10.53 44.39
C VAL A 97 -8.91 -10.68 44.66
N LEU A 98 -8.38 -11.90 44.52
CA LEU A 98 -6.96 -12.17 44.72
C LEU A 98 -6.11 -11.45 43.67
N ASP A 99 -6.47 -11.58 42.39
CA ASP A 99 -5.76 -10.92 41.28
C ASP A 99 -5.80 -9.39 41.39
N ASN A 100 -6.88 -8.82 41.94
CA ASN A 100 -6.95 -7.37 42.17
C ASN A 100 -5.90 -6.94 43.19
N ARG A 101 -5.68 -7.75 44.22
CA ARG A 101 -4.64 -7.52 45.21
C ARG A 101 -3.25 -7.67 44.59
N VAL A 102 -3.01 -8.75 43.84
CA VAL A 102 -1.75 -9.00 43.14
C VAL A 102 -1.43 -7.84 42.20
N ALA A 103 -2.35 -7.46 41.30
CA ALA A 103 -2.15 -6.39 40.33
C ALA A 103 -1.77 -5.04 41.01
N LYS A 104 -2.44 -4.66 42.10
CA LYS A 104 -2.11 -3.44 42.85
C LYS A 104 -0.74 -3.50 43.52
N GLN A 105 -0.34 -4.65 44.06
CA GLN A 105 0.99 -4.85 44.66
C GLN A 105 2.09 -4.76 43.61
N TRP A 106 1.86 -5.38 42.45
CA TRP A 106 2.81 -5.40 41.35
C TRP A 106 3.13 -4.02 40.80
N VAL A 107 2.18 -3.09 40.78
CA VAL A 107 2.48 -1.70 40.41
C VAL A 107 3.59 -1.12 41.29
N TYR A 108 3.56 -1.33 42.61
CA TYR A 108 4.62 -0.85 43.50
C TYR A 108 5.95 -1.55 43.24
N ILE A 109 5.93 -2.88 43.05
CA ILE A 109 7.14 -3.67 42.81
C ILE A 109 7.80 -3.28 41.48
N ILE A 110 7.02 -3.16 40.40
CA ILE A 110 7.52 -2.76 39.07
C ILE A 110 8.15 -1.37 39.13
N HIS A 111 7.55 -0.43 39.86
CA HIS A 111 8.13 0.90 40.05
C HIS A 111 9.44 0.85 40.84
N ALA A 112 9.54 0.01 41.87
CA ALA A 112 10.79 -0.18 42.62
C ALA A 112 11.89 -0.84 41.77
N MET A 113 11.55 -1.86 40.98
CA MET A 113 12.44 -2.50 40.00
C MET A 113 12.93 -1.49 38.96
N TYR A 114 12.05 -0.61 38.48
CA TYR A 114 12.40 0.43 37.53
C TYR A 114 13.36 1.46 38.14
N ARG A 115 13.08 1.96 39.36
CA ARG A 115 13.92 2.95 40.04
C ARG A 115 15.33 2.42 40.26
N THR A 116 15.46 1.17 40.71
CA THR A 116 16.76 0.52 40.94
C THR A 116 17.55 0.36 39.64
N ARG A 117 16.88 0.08 38.51
CA ARG A 117 17.49 0.08 37.18
C ARG A 117 18.00 1.46 36.76
N THR A 118 17.25 2.53 37.01
CA THR A 118 17.66 3.90 36.61
C THR A 118 18.81 4.50 37.43
N THR A 119 19.07 3.99 38.62
CA THR A 119 20.09 4.52 39.53
C THR A 119 21.43 3.80 39.47
N SER A 120 21.58 2.75 38.66
CA SER A 120 22.86 2.03 38.50
C SER A 120 23.27 1.77 37.06
N THR A 121 24.56 1.48 36.91
CA THR A 121 25.24 1.17 35.65
C THR A 121 24.98 -0.24 35.10
N GLY A 122 24.28 -1.11 35.82
CA GLY A 122 23.95 -2.48 35.39
C GLY A 122 22.47 -2.81 35.57
N ASP A 123 21.92 -3.59 34.63
CA ASP A 123 20.57 -4.12 34.71
C ASP A 123 20.54 -5.38 35.59
N LEU A 124 19.84 -5.29 36.72
CA LEU A 124 19.68 -6.40 37.67
C LEU A 124 18.65 -7.42 37.19
N TYR A 125 17.73 -7.00 36.30
CA TYR A 125 16.56 -7.79 35.91
C TYR A 125 16.57 -8.04 34.40
N GLY A 126 17.02 -9.22 33.98
CA GLY A 126 17.06 -9.60 32.56
C GLY A 126 15.67 -9.81 31.95
N SER A 127 15.61 -9.86 30.61
CA SER A 127 14.37 -10.08 29.82
C SER A 127 13.49 -11.24 30.28
N HIS A 128 14.06 -12.31 30.85
CA HIS A 128 13.30 -13.43 31.40
C HIS A 128 12.32 -13.02 32.51
N ILE A 129 12.73 -12.14 33.42
CA ILE A 129 11.88 -11.69 34.54
C ILE A 129 10.72 -10.85 34.00
N TRP A 130 11.02 -9.94 33.07
CA TRP A 130 10.01 -9.12 32.41
C TRP A 130 8.99 -9.97 31.64
N HIS A 131 9.45 -11.04 30.98
CA HIS A 131 8.58 -12.02 30.36
C HIS A 131 7.68 -12.72 31.38
N GLN A 132 8.21 -13.17 32.53
CA GLN A 132 7.39 -13.80 33.58
C GLN A 132 6.37 -12.82 34.18
N CYS A 133 6.75 -11.55 34.39
CA CYS A 133 5.81 -10.50 34.80
C CYS A 133 4.66 -10.34 33.81
N LEU A 134 4.96 -10.26 32.51
CA LEU A 134 3.96 -10.18 31.45
C LEU A 134 3.06 -11.41 31.44
N LYS A 135 3.65 -12.62 31.46
CA LYS A 135 2.91 -13.88 31.46
C LYS A 135 1.94 -13.97 32.63
N THR A 136 2.39 -13.59 33.83
CA THR A 136 1.55 -13.62 35.04
C THR A 136 0.39 -12.62 34.93
N ILE A 137 0.64 -11.37 34.54
CA ILE A 137 -0.42 -10.35 34.41
C ILE A 137 -1.45 -10.75 33.36
N LEU A 138 -1.02 -11.36 32.25
CA LEU A 138 -1.93 -11.81 31.19
C LEU A 138 -2.80 -13.02 31.58
N GLN A 139 -2.44 -13.73 32.66
CA GLN A 139 -3.22 -14.83 33.23
C GLN A 139 -4.19 -14.38 34.34
N MET A 140 -4.07 -13.14 34.83
CA MET A 140 -4.96 -12.60 35.85
C MET A 140 -6.38 -12.38 35.32
N ALA A 141 -7.35 -12.42 36.22
CA ALA A 141 -8.73 -12.08 35.91
C ALA A 141 -8.83 -10.65 35.33
N PRO A 142 -9.64 -10.46 34.28
CA PRO A 142 -9.82 -9.17 33.61
C PRO A 142 -10.58 -8.18 34.51
N GLN A 143 -9.94 -7.06 34.84
CA GLN A 143 -10.48 -5.99 35.69
C GLN A 143 -9.60 -4.73 35.62
N PRO A 144 -10.10 -3.54 36.06
CA PRO A 144 -9.38 -2.28 35.93
C PRO A 144 -7.95 -2.27 36.50
N SER A 145 -7.71 -2.94 37.63
CA SER A 145 -6.38 -3.03 38.25
C SER A 145 -5.41 -3.87 37.44
N THR A 146 -5.85 -4.98 36.85
CA THR A 146 -5.04 -5.80 35.93
C THR A 146 -4.60 -4.99 34.71
N PHE A 147 -5.52 -4.26 34.08
CA PHE A 147 -5.18 -3.39 32.94
C PHE A 147 -4.24 -2.25 33.33
N HIS A 148 -4.45 -1.63 34.50
CA HIS A 148 -3.54 -0.59 34.99
C HIS A 148 -2.14 -1.15 35.25
N CYS A 149 -2.03 -2.33 35.84
CA CYS A 149 -0.75 -3.01 36.07
C CYS A 149 -0.03 -3.31 34.75
N LEU A 150 -0.75 -3.85 33.75
CA LEU A 150 -0.22 -4.10 32.41
C LEU A 150 0.26 -2.82 31.73
N GLU A 151 -0.50 -1.73 31.81
CA GLU A 151 -0.11 -0.43 31.24
C GLU A 151 1.16 0.11 31.87
N GLU A 152 1.27 0.06 33.20
CA GLU A 152 2.47 0.50 33.91
C GLU A 152 3.68 -0.37 33.55
N LEU A 153 3.50 -1.69 33.48
CA LEU A 153 4.57 -2.60 33.07
C LEU A 153 5.06 -2.29 31.65
N LEU A 154 4.15 -2.22 30.67
CA LEU A 154 4.50 -1.91 29.28
C LEU A 154 5.14 -0.53 29.12
N ARG A 155 4.68 0.47 29.87
CA ARG A 155 5.25 1.82 29.89
C ARG A 155 6.70 1.83 30.37
N LEU A 156 7.03 1.01 31.37
CA LEU A 156 8.34 0.99 32.02
C LEU A 156 9.35 0.08 31.30
N ILE A 157 8.93 -1.03 30.69
CA ILE A 157 9.84 -1.92 29.94
C ILE A 157 10.22 -1.34 28.57
N ALA A 158 9.28 -0.69 27.87
CA ALA A 158 9.43 -0.29 26.46
C ALA A 158 10.61 0.67 26.16
N LEU A 159 11.27 1.19 27.19
CA LEU A 159 12.38 2.13 27.10
C LEU A 159 13.76 1.46 27.00
N TYR A 160 13.89 0.15 27.26
CA TYR A 160 15.22 -0.42 27.56
C TYR A 160 15.59 -1.74 26.87
N GLU A 161 14.65 -2.63 26.56
CA GLU A 161 15.02 -3.95 26.00
C GLU A 161 13.92 -4.50 25.08
N LYS A 162 14.31 -5.20 24.01
CA LYS A 162 13.42 -6.00 23.19
C LYS A 162 13.45 -7.45 23.68
N ILE A 163 12.31 -7.98 24.10
CA ILE A 163 12.18 -9.35 24.58
C ILE A 163 12.12 -10.28 23.36
N GLN A 164 13.09 -11.19 23.26
CA GLN A 164 13.08 -12.26 22.25
C GLN A 164 12.62 -13.56 22.89
N LEU A 165 11.54 -14.13 22.36
CA LEU A 165 10.94 -15.37 22.83
C LEU A 165 11.08 -16.47 21.78
N ASP A 166 11.09 -17.72 22.22
CA ASP A 166 10.88 -18.84 21.32
C ASP A 166 9.46 -18.79 20.74
N THR A 167 9.25 -19.46 19.61
CA THR A 167 7.98 -19.34 18.86
C THR A 167 6.78 -19.71 19.73
N CYS A 168 6.82 -20.82 20.48
CA CYS A 168 5.69 -21.24 21.32
C CYS A 168 5.35 -20.21 22.40
N ASP A 169 6.35 -19.72 23.14
CA ASP A 169 6.16 -18.70 24.18
C ASP A 169 5.58 -17.40 23.60
N TYR A 170 6.04 -17.00 22.41
CA TYR A 170 5.50 -15.84 21.71
C TYR A 170 4.02 -16.02 21.37
N LEU A 171 3.64 -17.18 20.81
CA LEU A 171 2.27 -17.49 20.41
C LEU A 171 1.34 -17.48 21.63
N ASP A 172 1.72 -18.18 22.71
CA ASP A 172 0.95 -18.27 23.95
C ASP A 172 0.76 -16.88 24.58
N LEU A 173 1.83 -16.08 24.66
CA LEU A 173 1.77 -14.75 25.25
C LEU A 173 0.84 -13.81 24.45
N MET A 174 0.96 -13.83 23.13
CA MET A 174 0.13 -12.99 22.27
C MET A 174 -1.34 -13.42 22.27
N HIS A 175 -1.60 -14.72 22.35
CA HIS A 175 -2.95 -15.27 22.50
C HIS A 175 -3.58 -14.90 23.84
N ASN A 176 -2.84 -15.05 24.95
CA ASN A 176 -3.32 -14.65 26.28
C ASN A 176 -3.62 -13.15 26.35
N HIS A 177 -2.82 -12.31 25.70
CA HIS A 177 -3.15 -10.88 25.57
C HIS A 177 -4.45 -10.65 24.80
N ASN A 178 -4.68 -11.36 23.68
CA ASN A 178 -5.95 -11.23 22.96
C ASN A 178 -7.13 -11.61 23.86
N ARG A 179 -7.03 -12.72 24.61
CA ARG A 179 -8.08 -13.16 25.55
C ARG A 179 -8.34 -12.15 26.67
N LEU A 180 -7.30 -11.55 27.24
CA LEU A 180 -7.45 -10.52 28.26
C LEU A 180 -8.20 -9.29 27.71
N GLU A 181 -7.87 -8.85 26.49
CA GLU A 181 -8.54 -7.71 25.85
C GLU A 181 -9.99 -8.02 25.45
N MET A 182 -10.30 -9.25 25.04
CA MET A 182 -11.68 -9.69 24.76
C MET A 182 -12.58 -9.55 26.00
N ALA A 183 -12.05 -9.82 27.18
CA ALA A 183 -12.83 -9.84 28.41
C ALA A 183 -13.14 -8.45 28.99
N GLN A 184 -12.77 -7.35 28.30
CA GLN A 184 -13.27 -6.02 28.65
C GLN A 184 -14.79 -5.88 28.48
N GLY A 185 -15.48 -6.85 27.87
CA GLY A 185 -16.91 -7.16 28.09
C GLY A 185 -17.95 -6.12 27.67
N GLU A 186 -17.60 -4.84 27.56
CA GLU A 186 -18.52 -3.76 27.23
C GLU A 186 -17.75 -2.68 26.49
N GLN A 187 -17.67 -2.87 25.18
CA GLN A 187 -17.78 -1.85 24.16
C GLN A 187 -17.54 -2.65 22.88
N TYR A 188 -18.63 -2.91 22.14
CA TYR A 188 -18.59 -2.88 20.68
C TYR A 188 -17.68 -1.71 20.23
N PRO A 189 -17.33 -1.52 18.96
CA PRO A 189 -16.71 -0.28 18.51
C PRO A 189 -17.67 0.93 18.62
N THR A 190 -18.40 1.09 19.73
CA THR A 190 -19.05 2.27 20.25
C THR A 190 -18.00 3.30 20.56
N ARG A 191 -18.23 4.50 20.04
CA ARG A 191 -17.41 5.66 20.30
C ARG A 191 -17.36 5.97 21.80
N PRO A 192 -16.21 6.48 22.30
CA PRO A 192 -14.96 6.68 21.58
C PRO A 192 -14.08 5.42 21.55
N ILE A 193 -13.22 5.35 20.54
CA ILE A 193 -12.17 4.31 20.42
C ILE A 193 -11.28 4.29 21.67
N SER A 194 -10.99 3.08 22.19
CA SER A 194 -10.13 2.92 23.36
C SER A 194 -8.66 3.22 23.03
N PHE A 195 -8.23 4.47 23.26
CA PHE A 195 -6.84 4.91 23.15
C PHE A 195 -5.88 3.96 23.89
N ARG A 196 -6.31 3.47 25.06
CA ARG A 196 -5.53 2.58 25.92
C ARG A 196 -5.30 1.23 25.26
N LEU A 197 -6.33 0.63 24.64
CA LEU A 197 -6.22 -0.62 23.89
C LEU A 197 -5.21 -0.51 22.74
N LEU A 198 -5.33 0.54 21.93
CA LEU A 198 -4.43 0.74 20.78
C LEU A 198 -2.98 0.91 21.26
N ARG A 199 -2.77 1.70 22.33
CA ARG A 199 -1.44 1.91 22.93
C ARG A 199 -0.82 0.62 23.46
N ARG A 200 -1.58 -0.19 24.23
CA ARG A 200 -1.08 -1.47 24.76
C ARG A 200 -0.67 -2.42 23.64
N SER A 201 -1.51 -2.55 22.60
CA SER A 201 -1.23 -3.37 21.42
C SER A 201 0.08 -2.94 20.74
N MET A 202 0.28 -1.65 20.52
CA MET A 202 1.51 -1.09 19.94
C MET A 202 2.75 -1.27 20.82
N GLN A 203 2.62 -1.07 22.13
CA GLN A 203 3.76 -1.24 23.04
C GLN A 203 4.20 -2.70 23.08
N LEU A 204 3.26 -3.63 23.17
CA LEU A 204 3.55 -5.06 23.23
C LEU A 204 4.20 -5.58 21.93
N THR A 205 3.66 -5.22 20.75
CA THR A 205 4.22 -5.68 19.45
C THR A 205 5.59 -5.10 19.15
N ARG A 206 5.92 -3.92 19.70
CA ARG A 206 7.27 -3.35 19.62
C ARG A 206 8.23 -4.01 20.59
N LEU A 207 7.74 -4.37 21.77
CA LEU A 207 8.54 -4.93 22.85
C LEU A 207 8.97 -6.37 22.58
N ILE A 208 8.11 -7.17 21.93
CA ILE A 208 8.28 -8.63 21.87
C ILE A 208 8.47 -9.10 20.44
N SER A 209 9.44 -9.98 20.21
CA SER A 209 9.65 -10.67 18.93
C SER A 209 9.90 -12.15 19.11
N ALA A 210 9.47 -12.95 18.14
CA ALA A 210 9.78 -14.38 18.08
C ALA A 210 11.18 -14.64 17.48
N ARG A 211 11.80 -15.75 17.91
CA ARG A 211 12.99 -16.36 17.30
C ARG A 211 12.59 -17.56 16.44
N GLY A 212 13.41 -17.84 15.44
CA GLY A 212 13.38 -19.10 14.66
C GLY A 212 12.61 -19.04 13.35
N LEU A 213 11.51 -18.28 13.28
CA LEU A 213 10.70 -18.15 12.06
C LEU A 213 10.88 -16.80 11.39
N THR A 214 10.54 -16.72 10.10
CA THR A 214 10.36 -15.42 9.44
C THR A 214 9.17 -14.67 10.07
N GLN A 215 9.12 -13.36 9.86
CA GLN A 215 8.07 -12.51 10.41
C GLN A 215 6.67 -12.96 9.93
N MET A 216 6.52 -13.33 8.66
CA MET A 216 5.24 -13.79 8.11
C MET A 216 4.82 -15.16 8.67
N GLU A 217 5.72 -16.14 8.69
CA GLU A 217 5.44 -17.47 9.25
C GLU A 217 5.03 -17.38 10.73
N THR A 218 5.66 -16.47 11.49
CA THR A 218 5.28 -16.21 12.89
C THR A 218 3.84 -15.72 13.01
N PHE A 219 3.39 -14.81 12.14
CA PHE A 219 2.04 -14.26 12.20
C PHE A 219 0.98 -15.20 11.64
N GLU A 220 1.33 -16.03 10.66
CA GLU A 220 0.47 -17.13 10.20
C GLU A 220 0.30 -18.18 11.31
N ALA A 221 1.39 -18.54 11.99
CA ALA A 221 1.35 -19.42 13.16
C ALA A 221 0.53 -18.80 14.30
N LEU A 222 0.66 -17.49 14.55
CA LEU A 222 -0.15 -16.77 15.55
C LEU A 222 -1.63 -16.79 15.21
N THR A 223 -1.97 -16.55 13.94
CA THR A 223 -3.34 -16.60 13.46
C THR A 223 -3.91 -18.00 13.68
N LYS A 224 -3.19 -19.04 13.25
CA LYS A 224 -3.59 -20.43 13.45
C LYS A 224 -3.75 -20.77 14.94
N HIS A 225 -2.76 -20.44 15.76
CA HIS A 225 -2.76 -20.72 17.20
C HIS A 225 -3.93 -20.06 17.92
N CYS A 226 -4.29 -18.82 17.56
CA CYS A 226 -5.45 -18.14 18.14
C CYS A 226 -6.76 -18.86 17.85
N PHE A 227 -6.90 -19.49 16.68
CA PHE A 227 -8.14 -20.15 16.26
C PHE A 227 -8.13 -21.69 16.45
N GLN A 228 -7.03 -22.28 16.93
CA GLN A 228 -6.88 -23.74 17.02
C GLN A 228 -7.71 -24.38 18.16
N PHE A 229 -8.06 -23.61 19.19
CA PHE A 229 -8.76 -24.09 20.39
C PHE A 229 -9.91 -23.18 20.82
N VAL A 230 -10.64 -22.62 19.86
CA VAL A 230 -11.79 -21.76 20.17
C VAL A 230 -12.95 -22.63 20.62
N ASP A 231 -13.23 -22.61 21.92
CA ASP A 231 -14.42 -23.24 22.51
C ASP A 231 -15.71 -22.59 21.98
N GLU A 232 -16.84 -23.32 22.01
CA GLU A 232 -18.17 -22.84 21.55
C GLU A 232 -18.61 -21.52 22.21
N THR A 233 -18.08 -21.20 23.40
CA THR A 233 -18.38 -19.98 24.16
C THR A 233 -17.53 -18.77 23.77
N THR A 234 -16.49 -18.95 22.95
CA THR A 234 -15.54 -17.88 22.61
C THR A 234 -16.08 -17.05 21.44
N ASP A 235 -16.24 -15.75 21.65
CA ASP A 235 -16.60 -14.82 20.57
C ASP A 235 -15.44 -14.69 19.56
N GLN A 236 -15.52 -15.49 18.51
CA GLN A 236 -14.56 -15.54 17.42
C GLN A 236 -14.36 -14.19 16.74
N ARG A 237 -15.42 -13.37 16.64
CA ARG A 237 -15.34 -12.04 16.02
C ARG A 237 -14.53 -11.09 16.87
N THR A 238 -14.77 -11.08 18.18
CA THR A 238 -14.00 -10.24 19.09
C THR A 238 -12.54 -10.72 19.15
N LEU A 239 -12.27 -12.03 19.11
CA LEU A 239 -10.90 -12.54 19.00
C LEU A 239 -10.20 -12.09 17.71
N ALA A 240 -10.89 -12.21 16.58
CA ALA A 240 -10.42 -11.73 15.28
C ALA A 240 -10.10 -10.23 15.31
N PHE A 241 -10.99 -9.42 15.90
CA PHE A 241 -10.79 -7.98 16.06
C PHE A 241 -9.50 -7.68 16.83
N GLN A 242 -9.30 -8.31 18.00
CA GLN A 242 -8.11 -8.11 18.82
C GLN A 242 -6.83 -8.57 18.11
N LEU A 243 -6.89 -9.70 17.39
CA LEU A 243 -5.79 -10.18 16.56
C LEU A 243 -5.45 -9.18 15.46
N LEU A 244 -6.43 -8.63 14.74
CA LEU A 244 -6.20 -7.66 13.67
C LEU A 244 -5.62 -6.34 14.20
N LEU A 245 -6.06 -5.85 15.36
CA LEU A 245 -5.43 -4.69 16.01
C LEU A 245 -3.95 -4.95 16.34
N LYS A 246 -3.65 -6.14 16.82
CA LYS A 246 -2.29 -6.57 17.15
C LYS A 246 -1.43 -6.69 15.89
N LEU A 247 -1.93 -7.32 14.83
CA LEU A 247 -1.23 -7.40 13.54
C LEU A 247 -1.03 -6.00 12.92
N ALA A 248 -2.02 -5.13 13.01
CA ALA A 248 -1.93 -3.74 12.58
C ALA A 248 -0.81 -2.97 13.31
N ALA A 249 -0.59 -3.31 14.59
CA ALA A 249 0.38 -2.68 15.46
C ALA A 249 1.82 -3.16 15.23
N VAL A 250 2.05 -4.15 14.37
CA VAL A 250 3.38 -4.68 14.08
C VAL A 250 4.20 -3.66 13.28
N PRO A 251 5.36 -3.23 13.81
CA PRO A 251 6.26 -2.35 13.07
C PRO A 251 6.81 -3.06 11.81
N GLY A 252 6.79 -2.36 10.68
CA GLY A 252 7.40 -2.83 9.43
C GLY A 252 6.59 -3.87 8.64
N LEU A 253 5.45 -4.36 9.15
CA LEU A 253 4.55 -5.22 8.39
C LEU A 253 4.03 -4.49 7.15
N LYS A 254 4.24 -5.06 5.95
CA LYS A 254 3.81 -4.42 4.70
C LYS A 254 2.29 -4.45 4.55
N ALA A 255 1.79 -3.62 3.65
CA ALA A 255 0.35 -3.53 3.38
C ALA A 255 -0.20 -4.86 2.85
N ASP A 256 0.45 -5.44 1.83
CA ASP A 256 0.04 -6.71 1.22
C ASP A 256 0.12 -7.87 2.22
N GLU A 257 1.17 -7.91 3.05
CA GLU A 257 1.37 -8.90 4.12
C GLU A 257 0.23 -8.85 5.16
N PHE A 258 -0.15 -7.64 5.59
CA PHE A 258 -1.28 -7.45 6.49
C PHE A 258 -2.60 -7.90 5.87
N SER A 259 -2.81 -7.62 4.58
CA SER A 259 -4.03 -8.04 3.86
C SER A 259 -4.13 -9.55 3.71
N THR A 260 -3.02 -10.23 3.43
CA THR A 260 -2.98 -11.70 3.42
C THR A 260 -3.38 -12.27 4.78
N LEU A 261 -2.81 -11.73 5.86
CA LEU A 261 -3.16 -12.17 7.22
C LEU A 261 -4.63 -11.86 7.57
N ALA A 262 -5.15 -10.71 7.17
CA ALA A 262 -6.55 -10.38 7.34
C ALA A 262 -7.48 -11.31 6.53
N GLY A 263 -7.03 -11.74 5.34
CA GLY A 263 -7.67 -12.75 4.50
C GLY A 263 -7.77 -14.13 5.18
N ASN A 264 -6.81 -14.48 6.03
CA ASN A 264 -6.84 -15.75 6.78
C ASN A 264 -7.86 -15.75 7.93
N VAL A 265 -8.39 -14.57 8.29
CA VAL A 265 -9.40 -14.37 9.35
C VAL A 265 -10.79 -14.11 8.72
N HIS A 266 -10.90 -14.20 7.39
CA HIS A 266 -11.95 -13.56 6.58
C HIS A 266 -13.34 -14.20 6.61
N ASN A 267 -13.57 -15.27 7.38
CA ASN A 267 -14.92 -15.84 7.56
C ASN A 267 -15.88 -14.92 8.38
N MET A 268 -15.51 -13.65 8.64
CA MET A 268 -16.22 -12.70 9.51
C MET A 268 -16.41 -11.32 8.83
N GLN A 269 -16.94 -11.31 7.60
CA GLN A 269 -16.75 -10.27 6.59
C GLN A 269 -17.29 -8.85 6.87
N ASP A 270 -18.10 -8.60 7.90
CA ASP A 270 -18.71 -7.27 8.09
C ASP A 270 -18.03 -6.47 9.20
N TRP A 271 -16.83 -5.93 8.94
CA TRP A 271 -16.19 -4.97 9.85
C TRP A 271 -16.91 -3.61 9.80
N ALA A 272 -17.29 -3.10 10.97
CA ALA A 272 -17.87 -1.77 11.13
C ALA A 272 -16.85 -0.68 10.74
N GLU A 273 -17.35 0.46 10.27
CA GLU A 273 -16.50 1.59 9.86
C GLU A 273 -15.54 2.05 10.99
N SER A 274 -15.98 1.96 12.24
CA SER A 274 -15.17 2.27 13.42
C SER A 274 -14.10 1.23 13.74
N GLU A 275 -14.27 -0.03 13.33
CA GLU A 275 -13.25 -1.08 13.49
C GLU A 275 -12.16 -0.91 12.44
N VAL A 276 -12.56 -0.73 11.18
CA VAL A 276 -11.62 -0.49 10.07
C VAL A 276 -10.79 0.75 10.30
N TRP A 277 -11.42 1.82 10.79
CA TRP A 277 -10.71 3.03 11.20
C TRP A 277 -9.63 2.76 12.26
N GLN A 278 -9.89 1.88 13.24
CA GLN A 278 -8.90 1.53 14.28
C GLN A 278 -7.71 0.76 13.73
N PHE A 279 -7.96 -0.21 12.83
CA PHE A 279 -6.88 -0.93 12.14
C PHE A 279 -5.99 0.07 11.40
N MET A 280 -6.60 1.01 10.65
CA MET A 280 -5.87 2.03 9.89
C MET A 280 -5.10 2.98 10.79
N ALA A 281 -5.71 3.46 11.87
CA ALA A 281 -5.07 4.37 12.81
C ALA A 281 -3.81 3.74 13.42
N ILE A 282 -3.91 2.49 13.89
CA ILE A 282 -2.76 1.75 14.39
C ILE A 282 -1.71 1.54 13.30
N ARG A 283 -2.12 1.11 12.10
CA ARG A 283 -1.19 0.89 10.98
C ARG A 283 -0.37 2.14 10.68
N LEU A 284 -1.04 3.29 10.59
CA LEU A 284 -0.39 4.59 10.33
C LEU A 284 0.55 5.02 11.46
N MET A 285 0.21 4.72 12.72
CA MET A 285 1.10 4.97 13.86
C MET A 285 2.27 3.97 13.96
N SER A 286 2.14 2.80 13.31
CA SER A 286 3.11 1.69 13.37
C SER A 286 4.04 1.65 12.16
N THR A 287 3.73 2.36 11.08
CA THR A 287 4.66 2.59 9.98
C THR A 287 5.88 3.36 10.49
N THR A 288 7.06 2.74 10.37
CA THR A 288 8.34 3.10 11.01
C THR A 288 8.94 4.44 10.54
N GLN A 289 8.26 5.19 9.68
CA GLN A 289 8.80 6.37 9.02
C GLN A 289 7.93 7.61 9.27
N GLY A 290 8.22 8.32 10.37
CA GLY A 290 7.53 9.56 10.72
C GLY A 290 6.29 9.37 11.60
N GLY A 291 6.31 8.33 12.45
CA GLY A 291 5.21 7.89 13.29
C GLY A 291 4.45 9.04 13.94
N ILE A 292 3.21 9.20 13.51
CA ILE A 292 2.20 10.04 14.15
C ILE A 292 2.15 9.60 15.62
N ARG A 293 2.41 10.55 16.53
CA ARG A 293 2.48 10.20 17.94
C ARG A 293 1.10 9.78 18.46
N PRO A 294 1.00 8.81 19.39
CA PRO A 294 -0.27 8.41 19.96
C PRO A 294 -1.09 9.60 20.51
N GLU A 295 -0.46 10.67 20.98
CA GLU A 295 -1.18 11.86 21.46
C GLU A 295 -1.99 12.57 20.36
N GLN A 296 -1.66 12.38 19.08
CA GLN A 296 -2.46 12.88 17.95
C GLN A 296 -3.76 12.09 17.75
N LEU A 297 -3.84 10.86 18.25
CA LEU A 297 -5.03 10.02 18.17
C LEU A 297 -6.24 10.67 18.86
N TYR A 298 -6.00 11.43 19.94
CA TYR A 298 -7.07 12.20 20.60
C TYR A 298 -7.67 13.24 19.65
N LYS A 299 -6.85 13.91 18.82
CA LYS A 299 -7.35 14.84 17.79
C LYS A 299 -8.19 14.15 16.73
N TRP A 300 -7.91 12.89 16.45
CA TRP A 300 -8.68 12.16 15.44
C TRP A 300 -10.04 11.71 15.99
N ILE A 301 -10.11 11.31 17.26
CA ILE A 301 -11.32 10.75 17.86
C ILE A 301 -12.31 11.85 18.29
N THR A 302 -11.86 13.10 18.48
CA THR A 302 -12.73 14.24 18.82
C THR A 302 -13.50 14.83 17.64
N GLY A 303 -13.38 14.25 16.45
CA GLY A 303 -14.14 14.68 15.28
C GLY A 303 -15.66 14.55 15.49
N PRO A 304 -16.48 15.50 15.00
CA PRO A 304 -17.93 15.49 15.22
C PRO A 304 -18.62 14.30 14.54
N THR A 305 -18.07 13.80 13.43
CA THR A 305 -18.59 12.63 12.68
C THR A 305 -17.47 11.68 12.30
N GLN A 306 -17.82 10.47 11.83
CA GLN A 306 -16.81 9.42 11.55
C GLN A 306 -15.90 9.90 10.44
N LEU A 307 -16.50 10.49 9.41
CA LEU A 307 -15.82 11.12 8.29
C LEU A 307 -14.79 12.18 8.72
N HIS A 308 -15.04 12.92 9.81
CA HIS A 308 -14.05 13.87 10.35
C HIS A 308 -12.88 13.16 11.02
N CYS A 309 -13.11 12.02 11.67
CA CYS A 309 -12.04 11.18 12.21
C CYS A 309 -11.16 10.60 11.10
N TRP A 310 -11.75 10.18 9.99
CA TRP A 310 -11.00 9.75 8.78
C TRP A 310 -10.20 10.91 8.19
N ALA A 311 -10.81 12.10 8.09
CA ALA A 311 -10.16 13.29 7.55
C ALA A 311 -8.97 13.76 8.40
N ALA A 312 -9.09 13.68 9.73
CA ALA A 312 -7.99 14.01 10.65
C ALA A 312 -6.78 13.07 10.45
N MET A 313 -7.04 11.77 10.30
CA MET A 313 -6.00 10.78 9.99
C MET A 313 -5.34 11.05 8.62
N LEU A 314 -6.12 11.40 7.59
CA LEU A 314 -5.58 11.80 6.29
C LEU A 314 -4.74 13.07 6.37
N GLN A 315 -5.18 14.07 7.13
CA GLN A 315 -4.45 15.33 7.33
C GLN A 315 -3.08 15.07 8.00
N ASP A 316 -3.03 14.17 8.98
CA ASP A 316 -1.80 13.85 9.70
C ASP A 316 -0.93 12.79 9.00
N SER A 317 -1.47 12.07 8.02
CA SER A 317 -0.68 11.21 7.12
C SER A 317 0.35 11.98 6.29
N ARG A 318 0.24 13.32 6.26
CA ARG A 318 1.17 14.22 5.60
C ARG A 318 2.54 14.15 6.26
N HIS A 319 3.56 14.10 5.41
CA HIS A 319 4.96 14.19 5.82
C HIS A 319 5.68 15.17 4.89
N SER A 320 6.69 15.87 5.41
CA SER A 320 7.55 16.77 4.63
C SER A 320 8.24 15.99 3.49
N GLU A 321 8.81 14.84 3.81
CA GLU A 321 9.34 13.87 2.85
C GLU A 321 8.24 13.19 2.02
N THR A 322 8.34 13.33 0.69
CA THR A 322 7.41 12.75 -0.28
C THR A 322 7.34 11.22 -0.19
N LYS A 323 8.46 10.51 0.02
CA LYS A 323 8.49 9.04 0.13
C LYS A 323 7.62 8.52 1.28
N LYS A 324 7.70 9.19 2.44
CA LYS A 324 6.93 8.84 3.64
C LYS A 324 5.45 9.17 3.47
N ARG A 325 5.14 10.35 2.91
CA ARG A 325 3.77 10.75 2.58
C ARG A 325 3.08 9.73 1.67
N ILE A 326 3.76 9.29 0.62
CA ILE A 326 3.30 8.24 -0.31
C ILE A 326 3.10 6.91 0.41
N ALA A 327 4.06 6.48 1.25
CA ALA A 327 3.94 5.24 2.01
C ALA A 327 2.74 5.22 2.97
N ASN A 328 2.50 6.33 3.67
CA ASN A 328 1.36 6.50 4.57
C ASN A 328 0.03 6.42 3.83
N LEU A 329 -0.11 7.19 2.73
CA LEU A 329 -1.32 7.16 1.90
C LEU A 329 -1.57 5.76 1.32
N ARG A 330 -0.52 5.05 0.90
CA ARG A 330 -0.65 3.66 0.43
C ARG A 330 -1.15 2.72 1.52
N ALA A 331 -0.62 2.84 2.73
CA ALA A 331 -1.08 2.03 3.86
C ALA A 331 -2.56 2.28 4.17
N LEU A 332 -3.01 3.54 4.12
CA LEU A 332 -4.41 3.91 4.34
C LEU A 332 -5.33 3.38 3.23
N THR A 333 -4.98 3.60 1.96
CA THR A 333 -5.75 3.11 0.80
C THR A 333 -5.89 1.60 0.86
N HIS A 334 -4.77 0.88 1.00
CA HIS A 334 -4.77 -0.58 0.95
C HIS A 334 -5.55 -1.19 2.12
N THR A 335 -5.36 -0.70 3.35
CA THR A 335 -6.12 -1.19 4.51
C THR A 335 -7.62 -0.94 4.35
N SER A 336 -8.00 0.21 3.76
CA SER A 336 -9.42 0.51 3.49
C SER A 336 -10.01 -0.41 2.43
N GLU A 337 -9.23 -0.76 1.41
CA GLU A 337 -9.61 -1.68 0.35
C GLU A 337 -9.82 -3.10 0.91
N THR A 338 -8.87 -3.60 1.70
CA THR A 338 -8.93 -4.93 2.35
C THR A 338 -10.21 -5.16 3.16
N PHE A 339 -10.74 -4.11 3.78
CA PHE A 339 -11.95 -4.19 4.61
C PHE A 339 -13.18 -3.51 3.99
N GLY A 340 -13.16 -3.20 2.69
CA GLY A 340 -14.33 -2.68 1.97
C GLY A 340 -14.80 -1.27 2.41
N ARG A 341 -13.90 -0.42 2.93
CA ARG A 341 -14.19 0.96 3.37
C ARG A 341 -13.43 2.04 2.58
N LEU A 342 -12.94 1.69 1.40
CA LEU A 342 -12.21 2.64 0.54
C LEU A 342 -13.08 3.86 0.16
N ASP A 343 -14.37 3.66 -0.05
CA ASP A 343 -15.32 4.74 -0.36
C ASP A 343 -15.34 5.83 0.74
N THR A 344 -15.25 5.41 1.99
CA THR A 344 -15.31 6.26 3.18
C THR A 344 -14.03 7.08 3.32
N LEU A 345 -12.87 6.44 3.12
CA LEU A 345 -11.58 7.14 3.03
C LEU A 345 -11.62 8.20 1.94
N ILE A 346 -12.08 7.83 0.74
CA ILE A 346 -12.17 8.72 -0.42
C ILE A 346 -13.12 9.90 -0.18
N LYS A 347 -14.26 9.68 0.48
CA LYS A 347 -15.21 10.75 0.86
C LYS A 347 -14.58 11.72 1.86
N SER A 348 -13.77 11.21 2.79
CA SER A 348 -13.17 12.03 3.86
C SER A 348 -12.14 13.05 3.36
N ILE A 349 -11.55 12.83 2.17
CA ILE A 349 -10.57 13.73 1.56
C ILE A 349 -11.11 15.17 1.43
N ARG A 350 -12.41 15.35 1.18
CA ARG A 350 -13.03 16.68 1.03
C ARG A 350 -12.95 17.55 2.27
N LEU A 351 -12.84 16.93 3.44
CA LEU A 351 -12.76 17.63 4.72
C LEU A 351 -11.31 18.04 5.05
N VAL A 352 -10.34 17.67 4.19
CA VAL A 352 -8.92 17.93 4.40
C VAL A 352 -8.51 19.25 3.72
N SER A 353 -7.67 20.05 4.40
CA SER A 353 -7.24 21.37 3.92
C SER A 353 -6.56 21.32 2.54
N ASP A 354 -5.70 20.33 2.30
CA ASP A 354 -4.98 20.10 1.04
C ASP A 354 -5.54 18.87 0.30
N HIS A 355 -6.86 18.83 0.13
CA HIS A 355 -7.55 17.75 -0.60
C HIS A 355 -7.01 17.54 -2.03
N HIS A 356 -6.56 18.60 -2.72
CA HIS A 356 -5.96 18.50 -4.06
C HIS A 356 -4.60 17.75 -4.05
N GLY A 357 -3.71 18.07 -3.10
CA GLY A 357 -2.42 17.40 -2.97
C GLY A 357 -2.57 15.92 -2.65
N ILE A 358 -3.49 15.57 -1.74
CA ILE A 358 -3.77 14.18 -1.35
C ILE A 358 -4.27 13.37 -2.54
N ILE A 359 -5.27 13.87 -3.27
CA ILE A 359 -5.80 13.15 -4.43
C ILE A 359 -4.75 12.98 -5.51
N LYS A 360 -3.93 14.00 -5.77
CA LYS A 360 -2.84 13.88 -6.73
C LYS A 360 -1.86 12.77 -6.37
N ASP A 361 -1.51 12.63 -5.09
CA ASP A 361 -0.58 11.58 -4.65
C ASP A 361 -1.24 10.20 -4.61
N MET A 362 -2.51 10.10 -4.18
CA MET A 362 -3.29 8.84 -4.24
C MET A 362 -3.46 8.37 -5.69
N MET A 363 -3.90 9.25 -6.58
CA MET A 363 -4.08 8.99 -8.02
C MET A 363 -2.79 8.65 -8.77
N LYS A 364 -1.60 8.95 -8.23
CA LYS A 364 -0.30 8.54 -8.80
C LYS A 364 0.13 7.15 -8.35
N MET A 365 -0.38 6.66 -7.23
CA MET A 365 -0.07 5.33 -6.71
C MET A 365 -1.08 4.29 -7.15
N GLU A 366 -2.33 4.70 -7.33
CA GLU A 366 -3.46 3.82 -7.61
C GLU A 366 -3.21 2.87 -8.77
N LYS A 367 -3.40 1.56 -8.60
CA LYS A 367 -3.23 0.63 -9.72
C LYS A 367 -4.56 0.38 -10.43
N ASP A 368 -5.65 0.44 -9.68
CA ASP A 368 -6.98 0.17 -10.19
C ASP A 368 -7.59 1.41 -10.88
N PRO A 369 -7.91 1.35 -12.19
CA PRO A 369 -8.59 2.42 -12.89
C PRO A 369 -9.91 2.85 -12.23
N TYR A 370 -10.66 1.94 -11.59
CA TYR A 370 -11.92 2.28 -10.94
C TYR A 370 -11.71 3.12 -9.68
N CYS A 371 -10.78 2.70 -8.83
CA CYS A 371 -10.39 3.48 -7.66
C CYS A 371 -9.90 4.87 -8.06
N ALA A 372 -9.16 4.99 -9.17
CA ALA A 372 -8.72 6.29 -9.69
C ALA A 372 -9.89 7.19 -10.14
N VAL A 373 -10.92 6.61 -10.78
CA VAL A 373 -12.14 7.33 -11.15
C VAL A 373 -12.94 7.72 -9.90
N MET A 374 -13.11 6.82 -8.92
CA MET A 374 -13.80 7.12 -7.66
C MET A 374 -13.13 8.28 -6.89
N LEU A 375 -11.79 8.34 -6.87
CA LEU A 375 -11.05 9.45 -6.29
C LEU A 375 -11.41 10.78 -6.97
N TRP A 376 -11.48 10.81 -8.31
CA TRP A 376 -11.89 12.00 -9.06
C TRP A 376 -13.36 12.37 -8.87
N GLU A 377 -14.27 11.39 -8.85
CA GLU A 377 -15.68 11.63 -8.59
C GLU A 377 -15.88 12.21 -7.19
N SER A 378 -15.18 11.64 -6.21
CA SER A 378 -15.23 12.17 -4.86
C SER A 378 -14.64 13.56 -4.77
N TYR A 379 -13.53 13.86 -5.43
CA TYR A 379 -13.01 15.25 -5.47
C TYR A 379 -14.05 16.26 -5.96
N ASN A 380 -14.87 15.84 -6.92
CA ASN A 380 -15.81 16.71 -7.63
C ASN A 380 -17.23 16.68 -7.11
N ALA A 381 -17.58 15.83 -6.14
CA ALA A 381 -18.98 15.75 -5.75
C ALA A 381 -19.40 16.98 -4.94
N GLY A 382 -20.51 17.58 -5.37
CA GLY A 382 -20.97 18.89 -4.92
C GLY A 382 -20.40 20.07 -5.71
N ALA A 383 -19.42 19.86 -6.61
CA ALA A 383 -18.90 20.93 -7.46
C ALA A 383 -19.84 21.19 -8.66
N SER A 384 -20.20 22.46 -8.87
CA SER A 384 -20.99 22.90 -10.03
C SER A 384 -20.20 22.75 -11.34
N VAL A 385 -18.88 22.94 -11.29
CA VAL A 385 -17.95 22.72 -12.39
C VAL A 385 -16.95 21.66 -11.97
N LYS A 386 -16.97 20.51 -12.64
CA LYS A 386 -16.03 19.41 -12.37
C LYS A 386 -14.61 19.83 -12.75
N HIS A 387 -13.70 19.75 -11.79
CA HIS A 387 -12.28 19.89 -11.99
C HIS A 387 -11.73 18.72 -12.81
N LYS A 388 -10.80 19.04 -13.72
CA LYS A 388 -10.10 18.07 -14.54
C LYS A 388 -8.66 17.98 -14.07
N PHE A 389 -8.13 16.77 -13.99
CA PHE A 389 -6.73 16.55 -13.68
C PHE A 389 -5.92 16.46 -14.98
N PRO A 390 -4.67 16.96 -15.02
CA PRO A 390 -3.78 16.81 -16.16
C PRO A 390 -3.76 15.39 -16.76
N TRP A 391 -3.82 15.31 -18.09
CA TRP A 391 -3.93 14.05 -18.84
C TRP A 391 -2.91 12.98 -18.43
N TYR A 392 -1.67 13.37 -18.10
CA TYR A 392 -0.60 12.43 -17.75
C TYR A 392 -0.87 11.64 -16.47
N MET A 393 -1.74 12.12 -15.57
CA MET A 393 -2.15 11.36 -14.39
C MET A 393 -3.10 10.20 -14.74
N TRP A 394 -3.76 10.28 -15.88
CA TRP A 394 -4.68 9.26 -16.39
C TRP A 394 -4.00 8.28 -17.33
N ALA A 395 -2.77 8.56 -17.78
CA ALA A 395 -2.11 7.82 -18.86
C ALA A 395 -2.12 6.30 -18.63
N ARG A 396 -1.69 5.86 -17.45
CA ARG A 396 -1.66 4.44 -17.05
C ARG A 396 -3.04 3.77 -16.92
N HIS A 397 -4.11 4.55 -16.79
CA HIS A 397 -5.48 4.05 -16.63
C HIS A 397 -6.30 4.22 -17.92
N ALA A 398 -5.76 4.88 -18.94
CA ALA A 398 -6.52 5.34 -20.09
C ALA A 398 -7.09 4.19 -20.93
N GLU A 399 -6.32 3.11 -21.14
CA GLU A 399 -6.83 1.94 -21.85
C GLU A 399 -8.05 1.37 -21.15
N ALA A 400 -7.95 1.11 -19.84
CA ALA A 400 -9.05 0.56 -19.07
C ALA A 400 -10.26 1.52 -19.07
N ILE A 401 -10.05 2.81 -18.80
CA ILE A 401 -11.13 3.81 -18.78
C ILE A 401 -11.86 3.90 -20.14
N VAL A 402 -11.10 3.87 -21.25
CA VAL A 402 -11.68 4.00 -22.58
C VAL A 402 -12.33 2.70 -23.03
N THR A 403 -11.66 1.55 -22.84
CA THR A 403 -12.12 0.26 -23.37
C THR A 403 -13.18 -0.41 -22.51
N HIS A 404 -13.36 -0.03 -21.24
CA HIS A 404 -14.30 -0.71 -20.36
C HIS A 404 -15.74 -0.65 -20.89
N PRO A 405 -16.48 -1.78 -20.96
CA PRO A 405 -17.86 -1.80 -21.46
C PRO A 405 -18.82 -0.92 -20.64
N ASP A 406 -18.68 -0.94 -19.31
CA ASP A 406 -19.61 -0.25 -18.40
C ASP A 406 -19.30 1.22 -18.15
N LEU A 407 -18.11 1.70 -18.55
CA LEU A 407 -17.74 3.12 -18.37
C LEU A 407 -18.20 3.98 -19.55
N PRO A 408 -18.70 5.21 -19.29
CA PRO A 408 -19.11 6.13 -20.35
C PRO A 408 -17.98 6.33 -21.38
N PRO A 409 -18.26 6.18 -22.68
CA PRO A 409 -17.20 6.28 -23.69
C PRO A 409 -16.53 7.65 -23.74
N ASP A 410 -17.17 8.70 -23.23
CA ASP A 410 -16.62 10.06 -23.19
C ASP A 410 -15.93 10.41 -21.87
N LEU A 411 -15.87 9.49 -20.89
CA LEU A 411 -15.36 9.74 -19.54
C LEU A 411 -13.94 10.33 -19.54
N ILE A 412 -13.03 9.81 -20.38
CA ILE A 412 -11.66 10.32 -20.47
C ILE A 412 -11.62 11.82 -20.80
N TRP A 413 -12.55 12.32 -21.60
CA TRP A 413 -12.64 13.74 -21.96
C TRP A 413 -13.26 14.60 -20.84
N GLN A 414 -14.01 13.98 -19.93
CA GLN A 414 -14.58 14.63 -18.76
C GLN A 414 -13.55 14.79 -17.64
N ILE A 415 -12.68 13.80 -17.46
CA ILE A 415 -11.74 13.73 -16.32
C ILE A 415 -10.36 14.31 -16.62
N ALA A 416 -9.90 14.24 -17.87
CA ALA A 416 -8.55 14.65 -18.26
C ALA A 416 -8.51 16.09 -18.82
N GLU A 417 -7.53 16.85 -18.35
CA GLU A 417 -7.19 18.18 -18.86
C GLU A 417 -6.04 18.07 -19.87
N PHE A 418 -6.36 18.30 -21.15
CA PHE A 418 -5.40 18.26 -22.26
C PHE A 418 -4.79 19.63 -22.58
N CYS A 419 -5.48 20.72 -22.23
CA CYS A 419 -4.99 22.09 -22.38
C CYS A 419 -5.46 22.92 -21.18
N SER A 420 -4.54 23.35 -20.30
CA SER A 420 -4.93 24.25 -19.20
C SER A 420 -4.87 25.71 -19.66
N SER A 421 -5.85 26.52 -19.29
CA SER A 421 -5.82 27.97 -19.56
C SER A 421 -4.61 28.66 -18.92
N LYS A 422 -4.05 28.07 -17.84
CA LYS A 422 -2.80 28.51 -17.19
C LYS A 422 -1.53 28.13 -17.99
N THR A 423 -1.58 27.14 -18.87
CA THR A 423 -0.48 26.82 -19.81
C THR A 423 -0.61 27.58 -21.12
N ALA A 424 -1.82 27.97 -21.53
CA ALA A 424 -2.06 28.77 -22.73
C ALA A 424 -1.43 30.18 -22.66
N THR A 425 -1.46 30.84 -21.51
CA THR A 425 -0.90 32.21 -21.33
C THR A 425 0.61 32.26 -21.19
N ARG A 426 1.30 31.14 -20.95
CA ARG A 426 2.77 31.04 -20.94
C ARG A 426 3.38 30.56 -22.26
N LEU A 427 2.57 30.28 -23.28
CA LEU A 427 3.05 29.92 -24.61
C LEU A 427 3.47 31.18 -25.41
N LYS A 428 4.44 31.93 -24.87
CA LYS A 428 5.44 32.61 -25.70
C LYS A 428 6.60 31.60 -25.86
N ALA A 429 6.86 31.18 -27.10
CA ALA A 429 7.67 30.00 -27.49
C ALA A 429 9.14 30.01 -26.97
N PRO A 430 9.92 28.90 -27.04
CA PRO A 430 9.61 27.49 -27.35
C PRO A 430 10.09 26.55 -26.21
N ILE A 431 9.18 26.01 -25.39
CA ILE A 431 9.50 24.91 -24.44
C ILE A 431 8.57 23.74 -24.76
N VAL A 432 8.88 23.10 -25.89
CA VAL A 432 8.22 21.89 -26.40
C VAL A 432 8.86 20.69 -25.69
N ARG A 433 8.45 20.39 -24.45
CA ARG A 433 8.84 19.13 -23.78
C ARG A 433 7.69 18.23 -23.32
N ASN A 434 6.43 18.62 -23.51
CA ASN A 434 5.27 17.79 -23.18
C ASN A 434 4.31 17.54 -24.36
N LEU A 435 4.68 17.98 -25.57
CA LEU A 435 3.81 17.89 -26.74
C LEU A 435 3.94 16.53 -27.44
N VAL A 436 5.15 15.95 -27.51
CA VAL A 436 5.36 14.60 -28.07
C VAL A 436 4.59 13.55 -27.25
N PHE A 437 4.79 13.51 -25.93
CA PHE A 437 4.08 12.57 -25.06
C PHE A 437 2.55 12.72 -25.07
N MET A 438 2.02 13.93 -25.26
CA MET A 438 0.56 14.12 -25.34
C MET A 438 0.00 13.65 -26.68
N MET A 439 0.73 13.85 -27.78
CA MET A 439 0.31 13.37 -29.10
C MET A 439 0.35 11.85 -29.18
N ASP A 440 1.38 11.22 -28.58
CA ASP A 440 1.46 9.77 -28.39
C ASP A 440 0.27 9.26 -27.57
N PHE A 441 -0.07 9.94 -26.48
CA PHE A 441 -1.23 9.60 -25.66
C PHE A 441 -2.57 9.74 -26.42
N LEU A 442 -2.73 10.77 -27.26
CA LEU A 442 -3.91 10.92 -28.11
C LEU A 442 -3.99 9.83 -29.19
N GLU A 443 -2.86 9.36 -29.70
CA GLU A 443 -2.78 8.21 -30.59
C GLU A 443 -3.23 6.92 -29.89
N GLU A 444 -2.71 6.65 -28.70
CA GLU A 444 -3.14 5.52 -27.87
C GLU A 444 -4.64 5.54 -27.61
N ILE A 445 -5.20 6.71 -27.27
CA ILE A 445 -6.65 6.89 -27.13
C ILE A 445 -7.40 6.51 -28.42
N CYS A 446 -6.88 6.88 -29.61
CA CYS A 446 -7.49 6.48 -30.88
C CYS A 446 -7.51 4.95 -31.04
N GLN A 447 -6.41 4.28 -30.69
CA GLN A 447 -6.32 2.82 -30.71
C GLN A 447 -7.31 2.18 -29.72
N PHE A 448 -7.44 2.73 -28.51
CA PHE A 448 -8.37 2.22 -27.50
C PHE A 448 -9.83 2.32 -27.97
N TYR A 449 -10.23 3.40 -28.65
CA TYR A 449 -11.58 3.48 -29.23
C TYR A 449 -11.85 2.48 -30.35
N MET A 450 -10.81 2.05 -31.08
CA MET A 450 -10.95 0.94 -32.04
C MET A 450 -11.22 -0.38 -31.34
N LYS A 451 -10.62 -0.60 -30.17
CA LYS A 451 -10.79 -1.81 -29.34
C LYS A 451 -12.08 -1.81 -28.52
N LYS A 452 -12.68 -0.66 -28.19
CA LYS A 452 -13.85 -0.59 -27.29
C LYS A 452 -15.04 -1.42 -27.84
N PRO A 453 -15.59 -2.37 -27.05
CA PRO A 453 -16.78 -3.13 -27.43
C PRO A 453 -18.03 -2.25 -27.42
N GLY A 454 -19.05 -2.66 -28.19
CA GLY A 454 -20.36 -1.99 -28.20
C GLY A 454 -20.43 -0.63 -28.91
N LEU A 455 -19.32 -0.06 -29.39
CA LEU A 455 -19.35 1.16 -30.18
C LEU A 455 -19.67 0.88 -31.66
N THR A 456 -20.65 1.63 -32.18
CA THR A 456 -20.90 1.70 -33.62
C THR A 456 -19.76 2.42 -34.35
N THR A 457 -19.59 2.15 -35.65
CA THR A 457 -18.62 2.84 -36.52
C THR A 457 -18.75 4.37 -36.44
N ARG A 458 -19.98 4.88 -36.30
CA ARG A 458 -20.25 6.32 -36.17
C ARG A 458 -19.75 6.89 -34.84
N GLN A 459 -19.92 6.16 -33.74
CA GLN A 459 -19.41 6.56 -32.42
C GLN A 459 -17.88 6.51 -32.39
N ARG A 460 -17.27 5.43 -32.93
CA ARG A 460 -15.81 5.33 -33.05
C ARG A 460 -15.23 6.52 -33.80
N LEU A 461 -15.80 6.84 -34.97
CA LEU A 461 -15.41 7.99 -35.76
C LEU A 461 -15.48 9.29 -34.94
N ARG A 462 -16.57 9.54 -34.22
CA ARG A 462 -16.75 10.74 -33.40
C ARG A 462 -15.66 10.89 -32.34
N TYR A 463 -15.32 9.82 -31.64
CA TYR A 463 -14.32 9.86 -30.56
C TYR A 463 -12.88 9.99 -31.08
N ILE A 464 -12.55 9.29 -32.16
CA ILE A 464 -11.25 9.45 -32.85
C ILE A 464 -11.10 10.86 -33.42
N GLU A 465 -12.15 11.40 -34.03
CA GLU A 465 -12.16 12.80 -34.46
C GLU A 465 -11.99 13.76 -33.29
N THR A 466 -12.55 13.45 -32.12
CA THR A 466 -12.38 14.25 -30.90
C THR A 466 -10.91 14.28 -30.47
N ALA A 467 -10.23 13.14 -30.44
CA ALA A 467 -8.81 13.05 -30.14
C ALA A 467 -7.95 13.84 -31.15
N ILE A 468 -8.21 13.67 -32.45
CA ILE A 468 -7.53 14.40 -33.53
C ILE A 468 -7.77 15.91 -33.43
N ASN A 469 -8.98 16.33 -33.05
CA ASN A 469 -9.31 17.74 -32.87
C ASN A 469 -8.61 18.34 -31.64
N TRP A 470 -8.37 17.56 -30.59
CA TRP A 470 -7.54 17.98 -29.46
C TRP A 470 -6.09 18.18 -29.89
N GLY A 471 -5.50 17.25 -30.65
CA GLY A 471 -4.16 17.44 -31.20
C GLY A 471 -4.06 18.62 -32.15
N LYS A 472 -5.12 18.92 -32.93
CA LYS A 472 -5.17 20.15 -33.72
C LYS A 472 -5.03 21.42 -32.88
N ARG A 473 -5.63 21.47 -31.69
CA ARG A 473 -5.61 22.66 -30.83
C ARG A 473 -4.22 23.01 -30.31
N THR A 474 -3.29 22.06 -30.31
CA THR A 474 -1.90 22.29 -29.89
C THR A 474 -1.01 22.85 -31.00
N GLY A 475 -1.53 22.93 -32.23
CA GLY A 475 -0.79 23.46 -33.38
C GLY A 475 0.28 22.51 -33.94
N GLN A 476 0.36 21.26 -33.44
CA GLN A 476 1.31 20.26 -33.91
C GLN A 476 0.71 19.30 -34.95
N HIS A 477 1.60 18.62 -35.68
CA HIS A 477 1.23 17.55 -36.60
C HIS A 477 0.74 16.34 -35.81
N MET A 478 -0.44 15.80 -36.19
CA MET A 478 -0.90 14.52 -35.65
C MET A 478 0.06 13.40 -36.04
N SER A 479 0.20 12.42 -35.15
CA SER A 479 0.96 11.22 -35.46
C SER A 479 0.33 10.51 -36.65
N GLN A 480 1.20 9.94 -37.48
CA GLN A 480 0.79 9.17 -38.64
C GLN A 480 -0.20 8.07 -38.28
N PRO A 481 0.05 7.21 -37.27
CA PRO A 481 -0.86 6.12 -36.95
C PRO A 481 -2.26 6.60 -36.56
N ALA A 482 -2.40 7.74 -35.85
CA ALA A 482 -3.71 8.30 -35.53
C ALA A 482 -4.53 8.67 -36.78
N ILE A 483 -3.86 9.15 -37.85
CA ILE A 483 -4.50 9.44 -39.14
C ILE A 483 -4.78 8.15 -39.93
N GLN A 484 -3.96 7.10 -39.77
CA GLN A 484 -4.24 5.77 -40.31
C GLN A 484 -5.51 5.18 -39.69
N ILE A 485 -5.68 5.25 -38.37
CA ILE A 485 -6.89 4.80 -37.67
C ILE A 485 -8.14 5.55 -38.17
N LEU A 486 -8.03 6.86 -38.41
CA LEU A 486 -9.12 7.62 -39.02
C LEU A 486 -9.43 7.13 -40.44
N ALA A 487 -8.41 6.83 -41.24
CA ALA A 487 -8.57 6.34 -42.60
C ALA A 487 -9.23 4.95 -42.61
N GLU A 488 -8.81 4.01 -41.76
CA GLU A 488 -9.40 2.66 -41.65
C GLU A 488 -10.93 2.74 -41.50
N ILE A 489 -11.44 3.60 -40.61
CA ILE A 489 -12.89 3.77 -40.43
C ILE A 489 -13.58 4.40 -41.65
N LEU A 490 -12.95 5.40 -42.27
CA LEU A 490 -13.55 6.15 -43.37
C LEU A 490 -13.47 5.40 -44.71
N LEU A 491 -12.51 4.50 -44.86
CA LEU A 491 -12.26 3.70 -46.05
C LEU A 491 -12.96 2.35 -46.01
N GLN A 492 -13.47 1.89 -44.85
CA GLN A 492 -14.19 0.61 -44.71
C GLN A 492 -15.23 0.37 -45.82
N ASP A 493 -16.04 1.39 -46.18
CA ASP A 493 -17.01 1.27 -47.27
C ASP A 493 -16.34 0.94 -48.62
N LEU A 494 -15.19 1.55 -48.92
CA LEU A 494 -14.41 1.29 -50.14
C LEU A 494 -13.77 -0.10 -50.10
N GLU A 495 -13.32 -0.56 -48.94
CA GLU A 495 -12.75 -1.90 -48.74
C GLU A 495 -13.80 -3.00 -48.93
N GLU A 496 -15.03 -2.76 -48.50
CA GLU A 496 -16.20 -3.61 -48.76
C GLU A 496 -16.71 -3.52 -50.22
N GLY A 497 -15.94 -2.91 -51.13
CA GLY A 497 -16.27 -2.77 -52.54
C GLY A 497 -17.39 -1.78 -52.83
N LYS A 498 -17.82 -0.93 -51.87
CA LYS A 498 -18.80 0.14 -52.09
C LYS A 498 -18.09 1.40 -52.59
N MET A 499 -18.87 2.43 -52.91
CA MET A 499 -18.34 3.68 -53.50
C MET A 499 -17.79 4.68 -52.48
N GLY A 500 -17.94 4.41 -51.19
CA GLY A 500 -17.62 5.31 -50.09
C GLY A 500 -18.48 6.59 -50.09
N ARG A 501 -18.71 7.17 -48.91
CA ARG A 501 -19.43 8.45 -48.83
C ARG A 501 -18.52 9.59 -49.28
N LYS A 502 -18.87 10.29 -50.36
CA LYS A 502 -18.09 11.42 -50.92
C LYS A 502 -17.75 12.51 -49.90
N THR A 503 -18.61 12.72 -48.89
CA THR A 503 -18.36 13.65 -47.78
C THR A 503 -17.24 13.19 -46.85
N ARG A 504 -17.22 11.89 -46.49
CA ARG A 504 -16.19 11.27 -45.63
C ARG A 504 -14.81 11.26 -46.30
N LEU A 505 -14.75 10.92 -47.59
CA LEU A 505 -13.51 10.90 -48.35
C LEU A 505 -12.92 12.31 -48.53
N ARG A 506 -13.76 13.30 -48.86
CA ARG A 506 -13.32 14.71 -48.88
C ARG A 506 -12.84 15.19 -47.52
N TYR A 507 -13.49 14.75 -46.45
CA TYR A 507 -13.08 15.06 -45.09
C TYR A 507 -11.69 14.48 -44.76
N LEU A 508 -11.42 13.22 -45.12
CA LEU A 508 -10.09 12.60 -44.96
C LEU A 508 -9.00 13.38 -45.71
N VAL A 509 -9.22 13.70 -46.99
CA VAL A 509 -8.30 14.53 -47.79
C VAL A 509 -8.05 15.89 -47.14
N LYS A 510 -9.10 16.53 -46.59
CA LYS A 510 -8.97 17.80 -45.87
C LYS A 510 -8.12 17.66 -44.60
N LYS A 511 -8.25 16.57 -43.85
CA LYS A 511 -7.44 16.29 -42.66
C LYS A 511 -5.98 16.03 -43.01
N ILE A 512 -5.72 15.25 -44.05
CA ILE A 512 -4.36 15.01 -44.55
C ILE A 512 -3.71 16.30 -45.05
N ARG A 513 -4.46 17.14 -45.77
CA ARG A 513 -3.97 18.47 -46.17
C ARG A 513 -3.55 19.33 -45.00
N HIS A 514 -4.28 19.23 -43.89
CA HIS A 514 -4.02 20.01 -42.70
C HIS A 514 -2.78 19.53 -41.93
N PHE A 515 -2.58 18.21 -41.81
CA PHE A 515 -1.49 17.64 -41.02
C PHE A 515 -0.23 17.25 -41.82
N TYR A 516 -0.33 16.98 -43.13
CA TYR A 516 0.81 16.56 -43.96
C TYR A 516 0.99 17.39 -45.24
N GLY A 517 0.23 18.48 -45.37
CA GLY A 517 0.38 19.43 -46.47
C GLY A 517 -0.38 19.07 -47.75
N LYS A 518 -0.33 19.99 -48.72
CA LYS A 518 -1.15 19.96 -49.94
C LYS A 518 -0.79 18.81 -50.88
N GLU A 519 0.50 18.52 -51.03
CA GLU A 519 0.99 17.48 -51.94
C GLU A 519 0.52 16.09 -51.50
N GLN A 520 0.62 15.81 -50.21
CA GLN A 520 0.19 14.53 -49.66
C GLN A 520 -1.31 14.32 -49.79
N ALA A 521 -2.09 15.39 -49.60
CA ALA A 521 -3.53 15.35 -49.82
C ALA A 521 -3.90 15.12 -51.28
N ALA A 522 -3.13 15.69 -52.23
CA ALA A 522 -3.35 15.48 -53.66
C ALA A 522 -3.09 14.03 -54.06
N LYS A 523 -2.00 13.42 -53.57
CA LYS A 523 -1.70 11.99 -53.77
C LYS A 523 -2.85 11.11 -53.26
N VAL A 524 -3.30 11.34 -52.03
CA VAL A 524 -4.41 10.57 -51.44
C VAL A 524 -5.72 10.78 -52.20
N ALA A 525 -6.02 11.99 -52.66
CA ALA A 525 -7.21 12.24 -53.46
C ALA A 525 -7.22 11.42 -54.77
N VAL A 526 -6.09 11.36 -55.48
CA VAL A 526 -5.93 10.55 -56.70
C VAL A 526 -6.13 9.06 -56.39
N SER A 527 -5.53 8.56 -55.31
CA SER A 527 -5.69 7.16 -54.88
C SER A 527 -7.16 6.81 -54.58
N LEU A 528 -7.88 7.69 -53.87
CA LEU A 528 -9.30 7.49 -53.55
C LEU A 528 -10.19 7.49 -54.80
N ASP A 529 -9.92 8.35 -55.78
CA ASP A 529 -10.68 8.36 -57.03
C ASP A 529 -10.40 7.12 -57.89
N GLY A 530 -9.14 6.65 -57.93
CA GLY A 530 -8.78 5.37 -58.55
C GLY A 530 -9.52 4.19 -57.94
N TRP A 531 -9.62 4.14 -56.60
CA TRP A 531 -10.38 3.10 -55.89
C TRP A 531 -11.87 3.11 -56.19
N ARG A 532 -12.47 4.30 -56.22
CA ARG A 532 -13.88 4.48 -56.59
C ARG A 532 -14.15 4.09 -58.04
N TRP A 533 -13.16 4.21 -58.91
CA TRP A 533 -13.27 3.73 -60.29
C TRP A 533 -13.22 2.19 -60.36
N THR A 534 -12.30 1.57 -59.61
CA THR A 534 -12.19 0.10 -59.53
C THR A 534 -13.45 -0.54 -58.97
N ASN A 535 -14.03 0.02 -57.90
CA ASN A 535 -15.26 -0.50 -57.30
C ASN A 535 -16.48 -0.32 -58.23
N ARG A 536 -16.53 0.76 -59.02
CA ARG A 536 -17.53 0.95 -60.08
C ARG A 536 -17.45 -0.16 -61.12
N ARG A 537 -16.23 -0.48 -61.59
CA ARG A 537 -16.00 -1.59 -62.53
C ARG A 537 -16.45 -2.93 -61.95
N ARG A 538 -16.11 -3.22 -60.68
CA ARG A 538 -16.53 -4.48 -60.03
C ARG A 538 -18.05 -4.62 -59.87
N ARG A 539 -18.79 -3.50 -59.76
CA ARG A 539 -20.26 -3.51 -59.64
C ARG A 539 -21.00 -3.51 -60.99
N GLY A 540 -20.29 -3.52 -62.11
CA GLY A 540 -20.90 -3.43 -63.44
C GLY A 540 -21.54 -2.07 -63.76
N GLU A 541 -21.40 -1.08 -62.87
CA GLU A 541 -21.86 0.29 -63.10
C GLU A 541 -20.79 1.05 -63.89
N MET A 542 -20.97 1.17 -65.20
CA MET A 542 -20.13 2.04 -66.04
C MET A 542 -20.58 3.51 -65.92
N PRO A 543 -19.67 4.42 -65.55
CA PRO A 543 -19.70 5.76 -66.13
C PRO A 543 -18.42 6.05 -66.92
N ARG A 544 -18.60 6.81 -68.00
CA ARG A 544 -17.56 7.31 -68.92
C ARG A 544 -16.28 7.74 -68.20
N MET A 545 -15.13 7.33 -68.77
CA MET A 545 -13.80 7.76 -68.33
C MET A 545 -13.71 9.29 -68.21
N PRO A 546 -12.96 9.82 -67.22
CA PRO A 546 -12.44 11.18 -67.32
C PRO A 546 -11.57 11.26 -68.57
N ALA A 547 -11.84 12.25 -69.43
CA ALA A 547 -11.07 12.45 -70.66
C ALA A 547 -9.58 12.63 -70.34
N PRO A 548 -8.66 11.94 -71.06
CA PRO A 548 -7.24 12.18 -70.90
C PRO A 548 -6.90 13.55 -71.50
N THR A 549 -6.34 14.44 -70.68
CA THR A 549 -5.66 15.62 -71.18
C THR A 549 -4.46 15.18 -72.01
N ARG A 550 -4.53 15.46 -73.31
CA ARG A 550 -3.45 15.30 -74.29
C ARG A 550 -2.12 15.91 -73.79
N LYS A 551 -1.07 15.09 -73.73
CA LYS A 551 0.16 15.18 -74.56
C LYS A 551 1.29 14.36 -73.91
N ALA A 552 1.70 13.29 -74.56
CA ALA A 552 3.08 13.02 -74.94
C ALA A 552 3.10 11.72 -75.75
N HIS A 553 3.64 11.82 -76.96
CA HIS A 553 3.98 10.72 -77.84
C HIS A 553 4.92 9.74 -77.12
N PHE A 554 4.73 8.44 -77.35
CA PHE A 554 5.79 7.60 -77.92
C PHE A 554 5.17 6.38 -78.59
N GLU A 555 5.82 5.99 -79.68
CA GLU A 555 5.36 5.12 -80.75
C GLU A 555 5.26 3.64 -80.37
N SER A 556 4.55 2.95 -81.24
CA SER A 556 4.20 1.53 -81.26
C SER A 556 5.38 0.57 -81.25
N GLU A 557 5.16 -0.64 -80.76
CA GLU A 557 5.34 -1.83 -81.61
C GLU A 557 4.45 -3.01 -81.13
N GLU A 558 3.91 -3.69 -82.14
CA GLU A 558 3.14 -4.95 -82.22
C GLU A 558 3.78 -6.13 -81.45
N SER A 559 3.19 -7.32 -81.21
CA SER A 559 1.96 -8.05 -81.53
C SER A 559 1.99 -9.36 -80.73
N THR A 560 0.83 -10.02 -80.60
CA THR A 560 0.57 -11.48 -80.47
C THR A 560 -0.24 -11.93 -79.25
N LYS A 561 -1.55 -12.02 -79.52
CA LYS A 561 -2.49 -13.13 -79.33
C LYS A 561 -2.30 -14.12 -78.17
N GLU A 562 -3.42 -14.23 -77.42
CA GLU A 562 -4.11 -15.47 -77.03
C GLU A 562 -3.25 -16.59 -76.43
N LEU A 563 -3.41 -16.78 -75.12
CA LEU A 563 -3.78 -18.03 -74.46
C LEU A 563 -3.69 -17.80 -72.94
N LEU A 564 -4.63 -18.36 -72.18
CA LEU A 564 -4.79 -18.33 -70.70
C LEU A 564 -5.86 -17.38 -70.14
N GLU A 565 -6.97 -17.21 -70.86
CA GLU A 565 -8.28 -17.02 -70.21
C GLU A 565 -8.76 -18.38 -69.68
N ASP A 566 -8.33 -18.76 -68.47
CA ASP A 566 -9.10 -19.67 -67.58
C ASP A 566 -8.41 -19.94 -66.22
N SER A 567 -7.17 -19.46 -66.02
CA SER A 567 -6.44 -19.61 -64.75
C SER A 567 -6.48 -18.36 -63.84
N MET A 568 -7.06 -17.25 -64.33
CA MET A 568 -6.99 -15.94 -63.65
C MET A 568 -8.17 -15.60 -62.73
N GLN A 569 -9.21 -16.43 -62.65
CA GLN A 569 -10.40 -16.10 -61.84
C GLN A 569 -10.35 -16.60 -60.39
N LEU A 570 -9.43 -17.52 -60.04
CA LEU A 570 -9.32 -18.06 -58.67
C LEU A 570 -8.15 -17.49 -57.85
N THR A 571 -7.24 -16.72 -58.46
CA THR A 571 -6.07 -16.12 -57.77
C THR A 571 -6.19 -14.60 -57.55
N LEU A 572 -7.27 -13.96 -58.04
CA LEU A 572 -7.48 -12.51 -57.91
C LEU A 572 -8.19 -12.07 -56.62
N GLU A 573 -8.93 -12.96 -55.96
CA GLU A 573 -9.71 -12.60 -54.75
C GLU A 573 -8.88 -12.56 -53.47
N GLU A 574 -7.78 -13.31 -53.39
CA GLU A 574 -6.86 -13.28 -52.22
C GLU A 574 -5.64 -12.37 -52.42
N SER A 575 -5.19 -12.12 -53.66
CA SER A 575 -4.03 -11.28 -53.95
C SER A 575 -4.30 -9.76 -53.85
N LEU A 576 -5.58 -9.34 -53.76
CA LEU A 576 -5.98 -7.94 -53.67
C LEU A 576 -6.43 -7.48 -52.27
N LYS A 577 -6.34 -8.34 -51.25
CA LYS A 577 -6.56 -7.96 -49.84
C LYS A 577 -5.30 -7.39 -49.15
N ARG A 578 -4.11 -7.63 -49.71
CA ARG A 578 -2.80 -7.12 -49.24
C ARG A 578 -2.29 -5.75 -49.77
N PRO A 579 -2.80 -5.11 -50.85
CA PRO A 579 -2.21 -3.87 -51.37
C PRO A 579 -2.54 -2.59 -50.58
N LEU A 580 -3.58 -2.58 -49.74
CA LEU A 580 -4.10 -1.37 -49.08
C LEU A 580 -3.19 -0.81 -48.01
N ARG A 581 -2.73 -1.68 -47.10
CA ARG A 581 -1.76 -1.30 -46.07
C ARG A 581 -0.47 -0.80 -46.70
N GLN A 582 0.06 -1.52 -47.69
CA GLN A 582 1.30 -1.13 -48.35
C GLN A 582 1.20 0.19 -49.13
N ALA A 583 0.15 0.43 -49.92
CA ALA A 583 0.01 1.70 -50.66
C ALA A 583 -0.28 2.91 -49.73
N TRP A 584 -0.95 2.67 -48.61
CA TRP A 584 -1.19 3.67 -47.55
C TRP A 584 0.06 3.95 -46.71
N GLU A 585 0.83 2.92 -46.35
CA GLU A 585 2.12 3.01 -45.66
C GLU A 585 3.20 3.68 -46.52
N GLN A 586 3.17 3.46 -47.85
CA GLN A 586 4.10 4.07 -48.82
C GLN A 586 3.75 5.51 -49.20
N THR A 587 2.50 5.94 -49.03
CA THR A 587 2.11 7.31 -49.37
C THR A 587 2.45 8.28 -48.25
N LEU A 588 2.38 7.88 -46.99
CA LEU A 588 2.81 8.70 -45.85
C LEU A 588 4.36 8.73 -45.75
N PRO A 589 4.98 9.79 -45.19
CA PRO A 589 6.43 9.82 -45.01
C PRO A 589 6.92 8.58 -44.21
N PRO A 590 8.15 8.10 -44.44
CA PRO A 590 8.68 6.96 -43.69
C PRO A 590 8.66 7.26 -42.19
N ILE A 591 8.51 6.21 -41.37
CA ILE A 591 8.59 6.30 -39.90
C ILE A 591 9.95 6.89 -39.53
N GLY A 592 10.01 8.20 -39.35
CA GLY A 592 11.10 8.87 -38.68
C GLY A 592 10.95 8.59 -37.19
N ARG A 593 11.47 7.45 -36.71
CA ARG A 593 12.03 7.49 -35.36
C ARG A 593 13.14 8.51 -35.45
N VAL A 594 12.96 9.68 -34.84
CA VAL A 594 14.09 10.53 -34.48
C VAL A 594 14.88 9.71 -33.47
N ARG A 595 15.81 8.89 -33.95
CA ARG A 595 16.91 8.38 -33.15
C ARG A 595 17.73 9.62 -32.81
N TYR A 596 17.63 10.08 -31.57
CA TYR A 596 18.75 10.78 -30.99
C TYR A 596 19.81 9.71 -30.72
N ASP A 597 20.95 9.83 -31.38
CA ASP A 597 22.16 9.08 -31.05
C ASP A 597 22.49 9.39 -29.58
N ILE A 598 22.17 8.44 -28.71
CA ILE A 598 22.81 8.36 -27.40
C ILE A 598 24.09 7.63 -27.70
N GLU A 599 25.21 8.36 -27.68
CA GLU A 599 26.55 7.76 -27.66
C GLU A 599 26.57 6.69 -26.56
N SER A 600 26.57 5.44 -26.99
CA SER A 600 26.80 4.29 -26.14
C SER A 600 28.27 4.27 -25.75
N LYS A 601 28.59 4.76 -24.54
CA LYS A 601 29.74 4.23 -23.82
C LYS A 601 29.31 2.91 -23.19
N GLU A 602 29.77 1.83 -23.81
CA GLU A 602 29.86 0.52 -23.18
C GLU A 602 30.70 0.65 -21.90
N THR A 603 30.08 0.36 -20.76
CA THR A 603 30.80 -0.14 -19.59
C THR A 603 30.02 -1.34 -19.07
N ARG A 604 30.78 -2.43 -18.91
CA ARG A 604 30.38 -3.77 -18.52
C ARG A 604 29.53 -3.79 -17.24
N GLU A 605 28.73 -4.85 -17.19
CA GLU A 605 28.02 -5.40 -16.03
C GLU A 605 28.90 -5.40 -14.78
N ASP A 606 28.33 -4.90 -13.68
CA ASP A 606 28.44 -5.51 -12.35
C ASP A 606 27.24 -5.03 -11.50
N ASP A 607 26.61 -5.99 -10.81
CA ASP A 607 25.51 -5.84 -9.87
C ASP A 607 25.88 -4.91 -8.71
N ASP A 608 25.15 -3.78 -8.53
CA ASP A 608 24.72 -3.34 -7.20
C ASP A 608 23.73 -2.14 -7.23
N ASN A 609 22.62 -2.31 -6.50
CA ASN A 609 21.73 -1.31 -5.88
C ASN A 609 21.63 0.13 -6.45
N ARG A 610 20.63 0.37 -7.30
CA ARG A 610 20.21 1.71 -7.78
C ARG A 610 19.67 2.64 -6.68
N VAL A 611 20.49 3.61 -6.28
CA VAL A 611 20.10 4.90 -5.68
C VAL A 611 20.84 6.02 -6.42
N GLU A 612 20.46 6.33 -7.67
CA GLU A 612 21.16 7.37 -8.45
C GLU A 612 20.27 8.40 -9.20
N ASP A 613 18.94 8.31 -9.17
CA ASP A 613 18.12 9.28 -9.95
C ASP A 613 17.97 10.67 -9.29
N GLU A 614 18.10 10.81 -7.97
CA GLU A 614 17.91 12.11 -7.29
C GLU A 614 19.17 12.99 -7.29
N ARG A 615 20.37 12.41 -7.17
CA ARG A 615 21.64 13.17 -7.22
C ARG A 615 21.89 13.81 -8.58
N THR A 616 21.43 13.15 -9.64
CA THR A 616 21.58 13.62 -11.02
C THR A 616 20.72 14.85 -11.29
N LEU A 617 19.50 14.90 -10.73
CA LEU A 617 18.58 16.02 -10.87
C LEU A 617 19.03 17.24 -10.04
N GLU A 618 19.54 17.01 -8.83
CA GLU A 618 20.11 18.07 -7.99
C GLU A 618 21.37 18.70 -8.60
N SER A 619 22.24 17.88 -9.20
CA SER A 619 23.45 18.33 -9.89
C SER A 619 23.11 19.18 -11.13
N ILE A 620 22.11 18.78 -11.91
CA ILE A 620 21.61 19.53 -13.07
C ILE A 620 20.99 20.87 -12.64
N MET A 621 20.21 20.90 -11.55
CA MET A 621 19.64 22.14 -11.02
C MET A 621 20.71 23.09 -10.48
N LYS A 622 21.78 22.56 -9.88
CA LYS A 622 22.91 23.36 -9.38
C LYS A 622 23.73 23.95 -10.53
N ALA A 623 23.92 23.21 -11.61
CA ALA A 623 24.56 23.69 -12.83
C ALA A 623 23.74 24.80 -13.54
N GLN A 624 22.40 24.68 -13.53
CA GLN A 624 21.52 25.71 -14.10
C GLN A 624 21.49 27.00 -13.28
N ARG A 625 21.57 26.92 -11.94
CA ARG A 625 21.70 28.12 -11.08
C ARG A 625 23.01 28.87 -11.33
N ARG A 626 24.14 28.15 -11.41
CA ARG A 626 25.45 28.75 -11.73
C ARG A 626 25.46 29.42 -13.11
N LYS A 627 24.76 28.86 -14.09
CA LYS A 627 24.66 29.43 -15.44
C LYS A 627 23.75 30.67 -15.49
N ALA A 628 22.73 30.74 -14.63
CA ALA A 628 21.87 31.92 -14.49
C ALA A 628 22.61 33.08 -13.78
N GLU A 629 23.40 32.78 -12.76
CA GLU A 629 24.23 33.76 -12.03
C GLU A 629 25.36 34.33 -12.92
N ALA A 630 25.99 33.48 -13.73
CA ALA A 630 26.99 33.94 -14.71
C ALA A 630 26.40 34.86 -15.79
N ASN A 631 25.16 34.60 -16.22
CA ASN A 631 24.48 35.42 -17.21
C ASN A 631 23.95 36.75 -16.63
N SER A 632 23.61 36.81 -15.33
CA SER A 632 23.23 38.08 -14.70
C SER A 632 24.44 38.99 -14.43
N ALA A 633 25.63 38.41 -14.22
CA ALA A 633 26.87 39.17 -14.07
C ALA A 633 27.32 39.86 -15.37
N ILE A 634 27.01 39.28 -16.53
CA ILE A 634 27.37 39.83 -17.85
C ILE A 634 26.39 40.94 -18.30
N GLY A 635 25.16 40.96 -17.76
CA GLY A 635 24.14 41.97 -18.08
C GLY A 635 24.22 43.27 -17.26
N SER A 636 25.20 43.41 -16.35
CA SER A 636 25.38 44.60 -15.50
C SER A 636 26.53 45.51 -15.98
N SER A 637 27.14 45.20 -17.12
CA SER A 637 28.21 46.00 -17.73
C SER A 637 27.92 46.24 -19.21
N PHE A 638 26.80 46.89 -19.51
CA PHE A 638 26.61 47.70 -20.71
C PHE A 638 25.55 48.78 -20.44
#